data_AF-A0AAU9SBU7-F1
#
_entry.id   AF-A0AAU9SBU7-F1
#
_cell.length_a   1.000
_cell.length_b   1.000
_cell.length_c   1.000
_cell.angle_alpha   90.00
_cell.angle_beta   90.00
_cell.angle_gamma   90.00
#
_symmetry.space_group_name_H-M   'P 1'
#
loop_
_entity.id
_entity.type
_entity.pdbx_description
1 polymer ?
#
loop_
_entity_poly.entity_id
_entity_poly.type
_entity_poly.pdbx_seq_one_letter_code
_entity_poly.pdbx_strand_id
1 'polypeptide(L)'
;MEHGIRQLRNPWADGPEYITQCPIRPGQSYTYRFTIEDQEGTLWWHAHSRWLRATVYGALIIYPRLGSPYPFSMPKRDIPILLGEWWDRNPMDVLRQAQFTGAAANVSDAYTINGQPGDLYRCSRAETVRFPIFPGETVQLRVINAGMNQELFFSVANHQLTVVETDSAYTKPFTTSVIMIGPGQTTNVLITANQRPGRYYMAARAYNSANAPFDNTTTTAILEYVNAPTRRGRGRGQIAPVFPVLPGFNDTATATAFTNRLRYWKRAPVPLQVDENLFFTVGLGLINCANPNSPRCQGPNGTRFAASINNQSFVLPRRNSVMQAYYQGMPGIFTTDFPPVPPVQFDYTGNVSRGLWQPVKGTKAYKLKYRANVQIVLQDTSIVTPENHPMHLHGYQFYVVGSGFGNFNPRTDPARFNLFDPPERNTVGTPPGGWVAIRFVADNPGAWFMHCHIDSHLGWGLAMDTTFSECAHCFTVLSYAPLRLNLLSCAPFLPPWPPPLLPPPLHCSSLPNASSLGFAVKNLSRSRVSMSVSAGSQTTVNDSLFADYKPTSAFLFPGQGAQAIGMGKEAQSVEAAGELYKKANDILGYDLLDICVNGPKEKLDSTVISQPAIYVTSLAAVELLRVREGGEQIINSVDVTCGLSLGEYTALAFAGAFSFEDGLKLVKLRGEAMQAAADAAKSAMVSIIGLDSEKVQQLCDAANQEVDKADKVQIANYLCPGNYAVSGGLKGIEAVEAKAKSFKARMTVRLAVAGAFHTSFMEPAVSRLEAALAATEIRTPRIPVISNVDAQPHADPDTIKKILARQVTSPVQWETTVKTLLSKGLKSSYELGPGKVIAGIFKRVDKSATVENISA
;
A
#
# COMPACT_ATOMS: atom_id res chain seq x y z
N MET A 1 -4.81 -9.60 -1.14
CA MET A 1 -5.03 -10.12 -2.50
C MET A 1 -4.71 -9.01 -3.46
N GLU A 2 -3.62 -9.23 -4.17
CA GLU A 2 -3.02 -8.28 -5.08
C GLU A 2 -3.33 -8.74 -6.51
N HIS A 3 -4.05 -7.92 -7.28
CA HIS A 3 -4.42 -8.24 -8.64
C HIS A 3 -3.25 -7.99 -9.58
N GLY A 4 -2.92 -8.98 -10.40
CA GLY A 4 -1.86 -8.89 -11.42
C GLY A 4 -0.43 -9.01 -10.88
N ILE A 5 -0.22 -9.09 -9.56
CA ILE A 5 1.09 -9.47 -9.00
C ILE A 5 1.34 -10.94 -9.32
N ARG A 6 2.51 -11.25 -9.89
CA ARG A 6 2.84 -12.62 -10.29
C ARG A 6 2.94 -13.60 -9.12
N GLN A 7 3.15 -13.11 -7.88
CA GLN A 7 3.29 -13.97 -6.70
C GLN A 7 4.28 -15.11 -6.93
N LEU A 8 5.42 -14.80 -7.56
CA LEU A 8 6.36 -15.82 -8.02
C LEU A 8 6.67 -16.79 -6.89
N ARG A 9 6.35 -18.06 -7.12
CA ARG A 9 6.62 -19.17 -6.20
C ARG A 9 5.86 -19.08 -4.86
N ASN A 10 4.83 -18.25 -4.77
CA ASN A 10 4.14 -17.93 -3.53
C ASN A 10 2.60 -17.83 -3.70
N PRO A 11 1.94 -18.87 -4.22
CA PRO A 11 0.49 -18.87 -4.41
C PRO A 11 -0.30 -18.65 -3.11
N TRP A 12 0.29 -18.94 -1.94
CA TRP A 12 -0.34 -18.76 -0.64
C TRP A 12 -0.73 -17.31 -0.31
N ALA A 13 -0.02 -16.34 -0.87
CA ALA A 13 -0.34 -14.92 -0.72
C ALA A 13 -1.15 -14.34 -1.89
N ASP A 14 -1.65 -15.18 -2.81
CA ASP A 14 -2.46 -14.71 -3.93
C ASP A 14 -3.82 -14.18 -3.44
N GLY A 15 -4.50 -14.94 -2.58
CA GLY A 15 -5.72 -14.54 -1.88
C GLY A 15 -7.11 -15.00 -2.37
N PRO A 16 -7.32 -15.68 -3.52
CA PRO A 16 -8.65 -16.07 -3.95
C PRO A 16 -9.27 -17.13 -3.02
N GLU A 17 -10.47 -16.82 -2.52
CA GLU A 17 -11.21 -17.65 -1.56
C GLU A 17 -11.44 -19.06 -2.11
N TYR A 18 -11.07 -20.07 -1.33
CA TYR A 18 -11.14 -21.51 -1.67
C TYR A 18 -10.29 -21.94 -2.87
N ILE A 19 -9.48 -21.07 -3.44
CA ILE A 19 -8.48 -21.43 -4.45
C ILE A 19 -7.11 -21.56 -3.79
N THR A 20 -6.53 -20.46 -3.30
CA THR A 20 -5.22 -20.54 -2.62
C THR A 20 -5.32 -20.58 -1.10
N GLN A 21 -6.41 -20.06 -0.54
CA GLN A 21 -6.62 -20.03 0.92
C GLN A 21 -8.09 -20.14 1.31
N CYS A 22 -8.36 -20.54 2.55
CA CYS A 22 -9.66 -20.29 3.18
C CYS A 22 -9.84 -18.78 3.45
N PRO A 23 -11.09 -18.29 3.52
CA PRO A 23 -11.35 -16.90 3.89
C PRO A 23 -10.85 -16.57 5.30
N ILE A 24 -10.30 -15.36 5.46
CA ILE A 24 -9.90 -14.81 6.77
C ILE A 24 -11.18 -14.51 7.55
N ARG A 25 -11.37 -15.18 8.69
CA ARG A 25 -12.60 -15.04 9.50
C ARG A 25 -12.59 -13.73 10.30
N PRO A 26 -13.77 -13.19 10.66
CA PRO A 26 -13.85 -12.05 11.58
C PRO A 26 -13.03 -12.28 12.86
N GLY A 27 -12.23 -11.29 13.25
CA GLY A 27 -11.34 -11.37 14.41
C GLY A 27 -10.03 -12.15 14.20
N GLN A 28 -9.81 -12.72 13.02
CA GLN A 28 -8.53 -13.36 12.64
C GLN A 28 -7.69 -12.41 11.79
N SER A 29 -6.39 -12.68 11.72
CA SER A 29 -5.45 -11.98 10.87
C SER A 29 -4.67 -12.95 9.98
N TYR A 30 -4.24 -12.46 8.82
CA TYR A 30 -3.36 -13.18 7.90
C TYR A 30 -2.36 -12.17 7.33
N THR A 31 -1.10 -12.58 7.19
CA THR A 31 -0.05 -11.72 6.64
C THR A 31 0.24 -12.13 5.20
N TYR A 32 -0.16 -11.30 4.25
CA TYR A 32 0.28 -11.40 2.86
C TYR A 32 1.74 -10.94 2.77
N ARG A 33 2.64 -11.85 2.41
CA ARG A 33 4.05 -11.55 2.11
C ARG A 33 4.30 -11.91 0.67
N PHE A 34 4.75 -10.96 -0.14
CA PHE A 34 5.03 -11.18 -1.55
C PHE A 34 6.21 -10.34 -2.01
N THR A 35 6.78 -10.69 -3.17
CA THR A 35 7.86 -9.94 -3.81
C THR A 35 7.40 -9.51 -5.18
N ILE A 36 7.69 -8.26 -5.53
CA ILE A 36 7.44 -7.71 -6.86
C ILE A 36 8.72 -7.94 -7.66
N GLU A 37 8.65 -8.80 -8.67
CA GLU A 37 9.76 -9.12 -9.56
C GLU A 37 9.38 -8.76 -11.00
N ASP A 38 10.20 -7.93 -11.63
CA ASP A 38 10.07 -7.53 -13.04
C ASP A 38 8.71 -6.96 -13.46
N GLN A 39 8.02 -6.30 -12.53
CA GLN A 39 6.80 -5.53 -12.80
C GLN A 39 7.04 -4.06 -12.44
N GLU A 40 6.57 -3.15 -13.28
CA GLU A 40 6.56 -1.71 -13.05
C GLU A 40 5.25 -1.15 -13.62
N GLY A 41 4.65 -0.17 -12.95
CA GLY A 41 3.46 0.49 -13.43
C GLY A 41 2.29 0.49 -12.45
N THR A 42 1.08 0.26 -12.96
CA THR A 42 -0.15 0.28 -12.18
C THR A 42 -0.82 -1.07 -12.17
N LEU A 43 -1.02 -1.55 -10.95
CA LEU A 43 -1.88 -2.67 -10.59
C LEU A 43 -2.88 -2.18 -9.54
N TRP A 44 -3.57 -3.11 -8.91
CA TRP A 44 -4.52 -2.81 -7.86
C TRP A 44 -4.66 -4.02 -6.93
N TRP A 45 -5.31 -3.83 -5.80
CA TRP A 45 -5.67 -4.89 -4.88
C TRP A 45 -7.18 -4.85 -4.66
N HIS A 46 -7.77 -6.01 -4.41
CA HIS A 46 -9.19 -6.12 -4.12
C HIS A 46 -9.49 -7.35 -3.27
N ALA A 47 -10.58 -7.32 -2.51
CA ALA A 47 -11.07 -8.53 -1.87
C ALA A 47 -11.40 -9.58 -2.95
N HIS A 48 -11.08 -10.85 -2.70
CA HIS A 48 -11.40 -11.95 -3.62
C HIS A 48 -12.20 -13.01 -2.88
N SER A 49 -13.22 -12.51 -2.19
CA SER A 49 -14.18 -13.30 -1.45
C SER A 49 -15.55 -12.70 -1.70
N ARG A 50 -16.36 -13.44 -2.47
CA ARG A 50 -17.71 -13.03 -2.87
C ARG A 50 -17.70 -11.61 -3.45
N TRP A 51 -18.72 -10.80 -3.16
CA TRP A 51 -18.86 -9.44 -3.66
C TRP A 51 -18.26 -8.37 -2.73
N LEU A 52 -17.32 -8.73 -1.86
CA LEU A 52 -16.68 -7.76 -0.96
C LEU A 52 -15.87 -6.71 -1.72
N ARG A 53 -15.38 -7.02 -2.93
CA ARG A 53 -14.66 -6.02 -3.74
C ARG A 53 -15.52 -4.91 -4.30
N ALA A 54 -16.85 -4.95 -4.13
CA ALA A 54 -17.69 -3.80 -4.44
C ALA A 54 -17.28 -2.57 -3.61
N THR A 55 -16.67 -2.75 -2.43
CA THR A 55 -16.20 -1.66 -1.57
C THR A 55 -14.79 -1.85 -1.03
N VAL A 56 -14.20 -3.05 -1.14
CA VAL A 56 -12.86 -3.37 -0.62
C VAL A 56 -11.86 -3.53 -1.77
N TYR A 57 -11.28 -2.40 -2.21
CA TYR A 57 -10.26 -2.35 -3.26
C TYR A 57 -9.41 -1.07 -3.16
N GLY A 58 -8.28 -1.03 -3.87
CA GLY A 58 -7.44 0.15 -3.96
C GLY A 58 -6.32 0.00 -5.00
N ALA A 59 -5.65 1.11 -5.32
CA ALA A 59 -4.55 1.10 -6.28
C ALA A 59 -3.28 0.47 -5.68
N LEU A 60 -2.47 -0.14 -6.55
CA LEU A 60 -1.14 -0.65 -6.23
C LEU A 60 -0.17 -0.11 -7.30
N ILE A 61 0.62 0.90 -6.94
CA ILE A 61 1.52 1.59 -7.87
C ILE A 61 2.95 1.11 -7.64
N ILE A 62 3.57 0.62 -8.71
CA ILE A 62 4.94 0.13 -8.73
C ILE A 62 5.75 1.12 -9.54
N TYR A 63 6.46 2.01 -8.88
CA TYR A 63 7.33 2.97 -9.56
C TYR A 63 8.53 2.27 -10.20
N PRO A 64 9.16 2.87 -11.23
CA PRO A 64 10.47 2.43 -11.70
C PRO A 64 11.46 2.30 -10.55
N ARG A 65 12.36 1.33 -10.65
CA ARG A 65 13.42 1.17 -9.63
C ARG A 65 14.18 2.48 -9.43
N LEU A 66 14.65 2.73 -8.21
CA LEU A 66 15.43 3.94 -7.91
C LEU A 66 16.63 4.05 -8.87
N GLY A 67 16.71 5.18 -9.58
CA GLY A 67 17.74 5.42 -10.61
C GLY A 67 17.33 5.04 -12.04
N SER A 68 16.21 4.36 -12.24
CA SER A 68 15.65 4.06 -13.57
C SER A 68 14.61 5.10 -13.97
N PRO A 69 14.72 5.73 -15.16
CA PRO A 69 13.70 6.65 -15.65
C PRO A 69 12.51 5.90 -16.25
N TYR A 70 11.35 6.56 -16.31
CA TYR A 70 10.27 6.14 -17.21
C TYR A 70 10.77 6.11 -18.67
N PRO A 71 10.19 5.26 -19.55
CA PRO A 71 10.49 5.26 -20.98
C PRO A 71 9.85 6.46 -21.72
N PHE A 72 9.22 7.38 -21.00
CA PHE A 72 8.65 8.63 -21.46
C PHE A 72 9.03 9.75 -20.49
N SER A 73 8.77 11.00 -20.85
CA SER A 73 9.07 12.15 -20.00
C SER A 73 8.34 12.05 -18.65
N MET A 74 9.08 12.21 -17.55
CA MET A 74 8.54 12.09 -16.20
C MET A 74 7.33 13.03 -16.02
N PRO A 75 6.14 12.49 -15.69
CA PRO A 75 4.96 13.33 -15.45
C PRO A 75 5.19 14.18 -14.21
N LYS A 76 4.55 15.36 -14.17
CA LYS A 76 4.64 16.24 -12.99
C LYS A 76 3.91 15.64 -11.79
N ARG A 77 2.84 14.90 -12.04
CA ARG A 77 1.99 14.28 -11.03
C ARG A 77 1.42 12.96 -11.54
N ASP A 78 1.22 12.05 -10.60
CA ASP A 78 0.58 10.75 -10.78
C ASP A 78 -0.78 10.74 -10.08
N ILE A 79 -1.86 10.46 -10.81
CA ILE A 79 -3.23 10.53 -10.28
C ILE A 79 -3.93 9.18 -10.50
N PRO A 80 -4.20 8.42 -9.44
CA PRO A 80 -5.04 7.22 -9.52
C PRO A 80 -6.49 7.59 -9.86
N ILE A 81 -7.05 6.90 -10.86
CA ILE A 81 -8.45 7.01 -11.28
C ILE A 81 -9.08 5.62 -11.13
N LEU A 82 -9.73 5.36 -10.01
CA LEU A 82 -10.43 4.11 -9.72
C LEU A 82 -11.88 4.23 -10.19
N LEU A 83 -12.22 3.49 -11.25
CA LEU A 83 -13.59 3.32 -11.70
C LEU A 83 -14.23 2.19 -10.89
N GLY A 84 -15.42 2.42 -10.34
CA GLY A 84 -16.12 1.45 -9.52
C GLY A 84 -17.64 1.50 -9.70
N GLU A 85 -18.34 0.67 -8.94
CA GLU A 85 -19.80 0.58 -8.93
C GLU A 85 -20.33 0.68 -7.50
N TRP A 86 -21.52 1.26 -7.35
CA TRP A 86 -22.21 1.47 -6.09
C TRP A 86 -23.61 0.86 -6.15
N TRP A 87 -24.03 0.27 -5.03
CA TRP A 87 -25.40 -0.17 -4.78
C TRP A 87 -25.90 0.49 -3.50
N ASP A 88 -27.13 1.00 -3.52
CA ASP A 88 -27.83 1.48 -2.32
C ASP A 88 -28.10 0.31 -1.35
N ARG A 89 -28.27 -0.90 -1.91
CA ARG A 89 -28.38 -2.14 -1.13
C ARG A 89 -27.00 -2.69 -0.83
N ASN A 90 -26.88 -3.39 0.31
CA ASN A 90 -25.68 -4.15 0.63
C ASN A 90 -25.34 -5.13 -0.53
N PRO A 91 -24.15 -5.03 -1.16
CA PRO A 91 -23.78 -5.89 -2.29
C PRO A 91 -23.87 -7.38 -1.98
N MET A 92 -23.66 -7.77 -0.72
CA MET A 92 -23.81 -9.16 -0.29
C MET A 92 -25.25 -9.64 -0.29
N ASP A 93 -26.24 -8.76 -0.06
CA ASP A 93 -27.66 -9.09 -0.20
C ASP A 93 -28.08 -9.20 -1.66
N VAL A 94 -27.52 -8.36 -2.54
CA VAL A 94 -27.72 -8.46 -3.99
C VAL A 94 -27.22 -9.81 -4.49
N LEU A 95 -26.01 -10.21 -4.11
CA LEU A 95 -25.45 -11.54 -4.42
C LEU A 95 -26.33 -12.67 -3.87
N ARG A 96 -26.72 -12.60 -2.58
CA ARG A 96 -27.56 -13.64 -1.95
C ARG A 96 -28.89 -13.81 -2.68
N GLN A 97 -29.51 -12.70 -3.08
CA GLN A 97 -30.76 -12.74 -3.83
C GLN A 97 -30.56 -13.42 -5.19
N ALA A 98 -29.56 -13.02 -5.97
CA ALA A 98 -29.26 -13.64 -7.26
C ALA A 98 -28.96 -15.15 -7.13
N GLN A 99 -28.18 -15.53 -6.11
CA GLN A 99 -27.89 -16.93 -5.80
C GLN A 99 -29.13 -17.71 -5.34
N PHE A 100 -30.07 -17.07 -4.63
CA PHE A 100 -31.31 -17.72 -4.23
C PHE A 100 -32.23 -17.94 -5.43
N THR A 101 -32.52 -16.89 -6.19
CA THR A 101 -33.49 -16.88 -7.29
C THR A 101 -32.96 -17.53 -8.57
N GLY A 102 -31.63 -17.60 -8.75
CA GLY A 102 -31.02 -18.03 -10.00
C GLY A 102 -31.14 -17.03 -11.15
N ALA A 103 -31.65 -15.82 -10.90
CA ALA A 103 -31.71 -14.73 -11.87
C ALA A 103 -30.37 -13.96 -11.92
N ALA A 104 -30.31 -12.99 -12.84
CA ALA A 104 -29.25 -12.00 -12.84
C ALA A 104 -29.28 -11.16 -11.55
N ALA A 105 -28.11 -10.68 -11.13
CA ALA A 105 -28.02 -9.75 -10.03
C ALA A 105 -28.59 -8.38 -10.43
N ASN A 106 -29.08 -7.62 -9.45
CA ASN A 106 -29.50 -6.25 -9.71
C ASN A 106 -28.30 -5.42 -10.18
N VAL A 107 -28.54 -4.58 -11.20
CA VAL A 107 -27.57 -3.60 -11.68
C VAL A 107 -27.20 -2.61 -10.57
N SER A 108 -26.04 -1.98 -10.71
CA SER A 108 -25.59 -0.90 -9.82
C SER A 108 -26.52 0.32 -9.92
N ASP A 109 -26.57 1.09 -8.85
CA ASP A 109 -27.31 2.36 -8.77
C ASP A 109 -26.45 3.54 -9.27
N ALA A 110 -25.13 3.38 -9.26
CA ALA A 110 -24.20 4.34 -9.83
C ALA A 110 -22.83 3.73 -10.20
N TYR A 111 -22.26 4.19 -11.30
CA TYR A 111 -20.81 4.20 -11.49
C TYR A 111 -20.13 5.27 -10.63
N THR A 112 -18.86 5.05 -10.28
CA THR A 112 -18.07 5.96 -9.46
C THR A 112 -16.68 6.20 -10.04
N ILE A 113 -16.12 7.40 -9.77
CA ILE A 113 -14.69 7.72 -9.94
C ILE A 113 -14.13 8.04 -8.54
N ASN A 114 -13.13 7.29 -8.10
CA ASN A 114 -12.54 7.37 -6.75
C ASN A 114 -13.61 7.32 -5.64
N GLY A 115 -14.58 6.42 -5.79
CA GLY A 115 -15.66 6.19 -4.82
C GLY A 115 -16.81 7.20 -4.87
N GLN A 116 -16.76 8.21 -5.75
CA GLN A 116 -17.79 9.25 -5.86
C GLN A 116 -18.57 9.14 -7.18
N PRO A 117 -19.91 9.19 -7.16
CA PRO A 117 -20.72 9.08 -8.38
C PRO A 117 -20.54 10.24 -9.36
N GLY A 118 -20.42 11.47 -8.85
CA GLY A 118 -20.23 12.66 -9.67
C GLY A 118 -21.48 13.55 -9.81
N ASP A 119 -21.35 14.61 -10.61
CA ASP A 119 -22.34 15.70 -10.72
C ASP A 119 -23.70 15.29 -11.30
N LEU A 120 -23.78 14.13 -11.97
CA LEU A 120 -24.98 13.66 -12.66
C LEU A 120 -25.94 12.87 -11.75
N TYR A 121 -25.51 12.52 -10.53
CA TYR A 121 -26.33 11.78 -9.58
C TYR A 121 -26.93 12.69 -8.51
N ARG A 122 -28.07 12.26 -7.97
CA ARG A 122 -28.71 12.93 -6.84
C ARG A 122 -27.78 12.85 -5.62
N CYS A 123 -27.70 13.93 -4.86
CA CYS A 123 -26.92 14.01 -3.61
C CYS A 123 -25.39 13.87 -3.75
N SER A 124 -24.83 13.81 -4.97
CA SER A 124 -23.38 13.57 -5.17
C SER A 124 -22.56 14.78 -5.65
N ARG A 125 -23.22 15.83 -6.14
CA ARG A 125 -22.56 17.02 -6.72
C ARG A 125 -21.59 17.74 -5.76
N ALA A 126 -21.89 17.75 -4.46
CA ALA A 126 -21.08 18.44 -3.47
C ALA A 126 -19.71 17.76 -3.24
N GLU A 127 -19.66 16.43 -3.40
CA GLU A 127 -18.48 15.60 -3.12
C GLU A 127 -17.78 15.11 -4.41
N THR A 128 -18.24 15.57 -5.58
CA THR A 128 -17.65 15.20 -6.86
C THR A 128 -16.16 15.53 -6.88
N VAL A 129 -15.34 14.51 -7.13
CA VAL A 129 -13.88 14.58 -7.03
C VAL A 129 -13.32 15.60 -8.02
N ARG A 130 -12.37 16.41 -7.55
CA ARG A 130 -11.73 17.47 -8.32
C ARG A 130 -10.22 17.27 -8.35
N PHE A 131 -9.66 17.29 -9.54
CA PHE A 131 -8.23 17.18 -9.78
C PHE A 131 -7.71 18.54 -10.25
N PRO A 132 -7.00 19.31 -9.41
CA PRO A 132 -6.42 20.57 -9.83
C PRO A 132 -5.32 20.32 -10.88
N ILE A 133 -5.16 21.20 -11.87
CA ILE A 133 -4.10 21.13 -12.89
C ILE A 133 -3.55 22.52 -13.28
N PHE A 134 -2.24 22.63 -13.42
CA PHE A 134 -1.51 23.81 -13.85
C PHE A 134 -1.43 23.85 -15.39
N PRO A 135 -1.68 25.01 -16.03
CA PRO A 135 -1.52 25.14 -17.46
C PRO A 135 -0.14 24.68 -17.95
N GLY A 136 -0.12 23.92 -19.04
CA GLY A 136 1.08 23.41 -19.69
C GLY A 136 1.73 22.19 -19.01
N GLU A 137 1.30 21.77 -17.83
CA GLU A 137 1.87 20.58 -17.20
C GLU A 137 1.34 19.29 -17.85
N THR A 138 2.17 18.24 -17.83
CA THR A 138 1.75 16.88 -18.20
C THR A 138 1.61 16.04 -16.95
N VAL A 139 0.46 15.39 -16.78
CA VAL A 139 0.18 14.48 -15.66
C VAL A 139 -0.14 13.08 -16.18
N GLN A 140 0.15 12.08 -15.36
CA GLN A 140 -0.20 10.69 -15.63
C GLN A 140 -1.47 10.32 -14.86
N LEU A 141 -2.52 9.93 -15.59
CA LEU A 141 -3.71 9.31 -15.02
C LEU A 141 -3.52 7.79 -15.04
N ARG A 142 -3.70 7.17 -13.87
CA ARG A 142 -3.56 5.71 -13.68
C ARG A 142 -4.95 5.11 -13.54
N VAL A 143 -5.58 4.80 -14.67
CA VAL A 143 -6.98 4.36 -14.72
C VAL A 143 -7.07 2.88 -14.39
N ILE A 144 -7.90 2.54 -13.42
CA ILE A 144 -8.13 1.18 -12.91
C ILE A 144 -9.63 0.93 -13.00
N ASN A 145 -10.05 -0.14 -13.67
CA ASN A 145 -11.44 -0.57 -13.58
C ASN A 145 -11.60 -1.61 -12.45
N ALA A 146 -12.03 -1.11 -11.29
CA ALA A 146 -12.38 -1.89 -10.11
C ALA A 146 -13.89 -2.22 -10.05
N GLY A 147 -14.65 -1.86 -11.10
CA GLY A 147 -16.07 -2.20 -11.25
C GLY A 147 -16.31 -3.71 -11.18
N MET A 148 -17.50 -4.10 -10.75
CA MET A 148 -17.87 -5.50 -10.54
C MET A 148 -18.25 -6.18 -11.86
N ASN A 149 -19.11 -5.53 -12.65
CA ASN A 149 -19.82 -6.17 -13.74
C ASN A 149 -19.76 -5.41 -15.07
N GLN A 150 -19.13 -4.23 -15.13
CA GLN A 150 -19.15 -3.40 -16.32
C GLN A 150 -17.76 -2.98 -16.84
N GLU A 151 -17.59 -3.13 -18.16
CA GLU A 151 -16.53 -2.48 -18.92
C GLU A 151 -16.88 -1.02 -19.23
N LEU A 152 -15.90 -0.13 -19.19
CA LEU A 152 -16.17 1.30 -19.25
C LEU A 152 -15.40 1.96 -20.39
N PHE A 153 -16.08 2.84 -21.11
CA PHE A 153 -15.43 3.90 -21.85
C PHE A 153 -15.08 5.03 -20.88
N PHE A 154 -13.85 5.55 -20.95
CA PHE A 154 -13.41 6.70 -20.16
C PHE A 154 -12.81 7.78 -21.06
N SER A 155 -13.13 9.05 -20.77
CA SER A 155 -12.64 10.21 -21.54
C SER A 155 -12.50 11.45 -20.66
N VAL A 156 -11.63 12.37 -21.09
CA VAL A 156 -11.46 13.68 -20.47
C VAL A 156 -11.80 14.77 -21.48
N ALA A 157 -12.75 15.65 -21.15
CA ALA A 157 -13.26 16.63 -22.10
C ALA A 157 -12.14 17.51 -22.68
N ASN A 158 -12.07 17.60 -24.01
CA ASN A 158 -11.07 18.35 -24.78
C ASN A 158 -9.60 17.98 -24.53
N HIS A 159 -9.29 16.90 -23.82
CA HIS A 159 -7.92 16.44 -23.60
C HIS A 159 -7.70 15.13 -24.32
N GLN A 160 -6.58 15.05 -25.04
CA GLN A 160 -6.15 13.80 -25.63
C GLN A 160 -5.43 12.94 -24.59
N LEU A 161 -5.64 11.63 -24.67
CA LEU A 161 -5.08 10.63 -23.77
C LEU A 161 -3.95 9.88 -24.51
N THR A 162 -2.72 10.07 -24.09
CA THR A 162 -1.58 9.31 -24.64
C THR A 162 -1.36 8.07 -23.78
N VAL A 163 -1.79 6.91 -24.27
CA VAL A 163 -1.64 5.63 -23.58
C VAL A 163 -0.17 5.24 -23.56
N VAL A 164 0.36 4.90 -22.38
CA VAL A 164 1.80 4.57 -22.21
C VAL A 164 2.04 3.25 -21.48
N GLU A 165 1.04 2.72 -20.77
CA GLU A 165 1.18 1.49 -20.00
C GLU A 165 -0.17 0.79 -19.81
N THR A 166 -0.16 -0.54 -19.71
CA THR A 166 -1.32 -1.35 -19.34
C THR A 166 -0.90 -2.54 -18.48
N ASP A 167 -1.64 -2.86 -17.43
CA ASP A 167 -1.44 -4.04 -16.58
C ASP A 167 0.01 -4.23 -16.07
N SER A 168 0.68 -3.13 -15.67
CA SER A 168 2.11 -3.08 -15.30
C SER A 168 3.09 -3.47 -16.42
N ALA A 169 2.73 -3.18 -17.67
CA ALA A 169 3.61 -3.31 -18.82
C ALA A 169 3.53 -2.08 -19.72
N TYR A 170 4.68 -1.52 -20.10
CA TYR A 170 4.73 -0.39 -21.03
C TYR A 170 4.21 -0.79 -22.42
N THR A 171 3.45 0.10 -23.05
CA THR A 171 2.98 -0.06 -24.44
C THR A 171 3.68 0.95 -25.35
N LYS A 172 3.72 0.67 -26.66
CA LYS A 172 4.06 1.71 -27.64
C LYS A 172 3.09 2.88 -27.47
N PRO A 173 3.58 4.11 -27.24
CA PRO A 173 2.70 5.23 -26.99
C PRO A 173 1.78 5.51 -28.16
N PHE A 174 0.50 5.74 -27.88
CA PHE A 174 -0.44 6.21 -28.88
C PHE A 174 -1.50 7.10 -28.26
N THR A 175 -1.97 8.08 -29.04
CA THR A 175 -2.95 9.05 -28.58
C THR A 175 -4.36 8.67 -29.01
N THR A 176 -5.33 8.86 -28.11
CA THR A 176 -6.76 8.61 -28.30
C THR A 176 -7.60 9.60 -27.48
N SER A 177 -8.85 9.85 -27.85
CA SER A 177 -9.77 10.65 -27.05
C SER A 177 -10.53 9.83 -26.00
N VAL A 178 -10.56 8.50 -26.17
CA VAL A 178 -11.29 7.55 -25.33
C VAL A 178 -10.46 6.30 -25.10
N ILE A 179 -10.53 5.76 -23.89
CA ILE A 179 -10.05 4.42 -23.56
C ILE A 179 -11.24 3.49 -23.34
N MET A 180 -11.06 2.22 -23.67
CA MET A 180 -11.95 1.12 -23.26
C MET A 180 -11.20 0.30 -22.21
N ILE A 181 -11.84 0.04 -21.07
CA ILE A 181 -11.20 -0.67 -19.96
C ILE A 181 -12.19 -1.62 -19.29
N GLY A 182 -11.87 -2.91 -19.28
CA GLY A 182 -12.68 -3.94 -18.61
C GLY A 182 -12.30 -4.13 -17.13
N PRO A 183 -13.19 -4.66 -16.28
CA PRO A 183 -12.85 -5.05 -14.91
C PRO A 183 -11.57 -5.89 -14.87
N GLY A 184 -10.68 -5.62 -13.90
CA GLY A 184 -9.34 -6.25 -13.87
C GLY A 184 -8.26 -5.37 -14.46
N GLN A 185 -8.57 -4.65 -15.52
CA GLN A 185 -7.56 -3.95 -16.31
C GLN A 185 -7.10 -2.64 -15.67
N THR A 186 -5.84 -2.30 -15.93
CA THR A 186 -5.30 -0.96 -15.68
C THR A 186 -4.77 -0.34 -16.98
N THR A 187 -4.83 0.98 -17.09
CA THR A 187 -4.32 1.72 -18.24
C THR A 187 -3.82 3.08 -17.79
N ASN A 188 -2.53 3.35 -18.04
CA ASN A 188 -1.96 4.66 -17.74
C ASN A 188 -1.95 5.53 -18.99
N VAL A 189 -2.41 6.76 -18.83
CA VAL A 189 -2.45 7.76 -19.89
C VAL A 189 -1.79 9.05 -19.43
N LEU A 190 -1.02 9.66 -20.32
CA LEU A 190 -0.52 11.03 -20.14
C LEU A 190 -1.54 12.00 -20.73
N ILE A 191 -1.83 13.06 -19.97
CA ILE A 191 -2.60 14.21 -20.45
C ILE A 191 -1.78 15.48 -20.26
N THR A 192 -1.90 16.41 -21.19
CA THR A 192 -1.25 17.73 -21.10
C THR A 192 -2.32 18.81 -20.91
N ALA A 193 -2.09 19.70 -19.95
CA ALA A 193 -3.00 20.81 -19.60
C ALA A 193 -2.92 21.96 -20.61
N ASN A 194 -3.24 21.69 -21.87
CA ASN A 194 -3.09 22.60 -22.99
C ASN A 194 -4.39 23.34 -23.39
N GLN A 195 -5.46 23.20 -22.60
CA GLN A 195 -6.74 23.85 -22.85
C GLN A 195 -6.82 25.23 -22.19
N ARG A 196 -7.83 26.02 -22.58
CA ARG A 196 -8.12 27.29 -21.90
C ARG A 196 -8.41 27.03 -20.41
N PRO A 197 -7.88 27.84 -19.48
CA PRO A 197 -8.18 27.67 -18.05
C PRO A 197 -9.68 27.57 -17.77
N GLY A 198 -10.11 26.41 -17.26
CA GLY A 198 -11.51 26.08 -17.06
C GLY A 198 -11.69 24.77 -16.31
N ARG A 199 -12.92 24.24 -16.35
CA ARG A 199 -13.29 22.94 -15.76
C ARG A 199 -13.71 21.98 -16.86
N TYR A 200 -13.22 20.76 -16.78
CA TYR A 200 -13.42 19.72 -17.79
C TYR A 200 -13.80 18.43 -17.08
N TYR A 201 -14.89 17.79 -17.49
CA TYR A 201 -15.23 16.50 -16.91
C TYR A 201 -14.26 15.43 -17.39
N MET A 202 -13.79 14.62 -16.44
CA MET A 202 -13.47 13.22 -16.68
C MET A 202 -14.79 12.46 -16.55
N ALA A 203 -15.11 11.59 -17.51
CA ALA A 203 -16.36 10.85 -17.48
C ALA A 203 -16.15 9.40 -17.90
N ALA A 204 -16.91 8.49 -17.26
CA ALA A 204 -16.95 7.09 -17.63
C ALA A 204 -18.38 6.57 -17.78
N ARG A 205 -18.61 5.72 -18.79
CA ARG A 205 -19.89 5.06 -19.04
C ARG A 205 -19.72 3.64 -19.55
N ALA A 206 -20.76 2.84 -19.41
CA ALA A 206 -20.79 1.45 -19.84
C ALA A 206 -20.42 1.29 -21.33
N TYR A 207 -19.58 0.30 -21.61
CA TYR A 207 -19.59 -0.49 -22.84
C TYR A 207 -20.29 -1.82 -22.53
N ASN A 208 -21.43 -2.07 -23.17
CA ASN A 208 -22.22 -3.28 -23.02
C ASN A 208 -22.48 -3.91 -24.39
N SER A 209 -21.92 -5.09 -24.61
CA SER A 209 -22.15 -5.90 -25.83
C SER A 209 -23.27 -6.94 -25.67
N ALA A 210 -23.66 -7.26 -24.44
CA ALA A 210 -24.63 -8.31 -24.15
C ALA A 210 -26.07 -7.79 -24.22
N ASN A 211 -27.00 -8.67 -24.60
CA ASN A 211 -28.43 -8.40 -24.44
C ASN A 211 -28.88 -8.65 -22.99
N ALA A 212 -28.37 -7.85 -22.06
CA ALA A 212 -28.64 -7.93 -20.63
C ALA A 212 -28.89 -6.53 -20.04
N PRO A 213 -29.67 -6.40 -18.94
CA PRO A 213 -29.78 -5.15 -18.21
C PRO A 213 -28.43 -4.73 -17.61
N PHE A 214 -28.14 -3.43 -17.67
CA PHE A 214 -26.92 -2.82 -17.13
C PHE A 214 -27.23 -1.42 -16.58
N ASP A 215 -26.31 -0.87 -15.78
CA ASP A 215 -26.38 0.54 -15.39
C ASP A 215 -26.01 1.41 -16.61
N ASN A 216 -26.96 2.21 -17.12
CA ASN A 216 -26.74 3.07 -18.28
C ASN A 216 -26.52 4.55 -17.91
N THR A 217 -26.08 4.80 -16.68
CA THR A 217 -25.72 6.14 -16.20
C THR A 217 -24.28 6.50 -16.59
N THR A 218 -23.82 7.69 -16.17
CA THR A 218 -22.47 8.17 -16.46
C THR A 218 -21.89 8.81 -15.20
N THR A 219 -20.72 8.34 -14.78
CA THR A 219 -19.99 8.93 -13.65
C THR A 219 -19.08 10.04 -14.12
N THR A 220 -18.85 11.02 -13.23
CA THR A 220 -18.05 12.20 -13.55
C THR A 220 -17.12 12.61 -12.40
N ALA A 221 -15.94 13.09 -12.77
CA ALA A 221 -15.03 13.84 -11.91
C ALA A 221 -14.56 15.10 -12.67
N ILE A 222 -13.97 16.08 -11.98
CA ILE A 222 -13.64 17.37 -12.60
C ILE A 222 -12.12 17.54 -12.66
N LEU A 223 -11.57 17.70 -13.85
CA LEU A 223 -10.24 18.26 -14.05
C LEU A 223 -10.37 19.80 -14.03
N GLU A 224 -9.76 20.44 -13.04
CA GLU A 224 -9.93 21.88 -12.76
C GLU A 224 -8.60 22.62 -12.92
N TYR A 225 -8.53 23.54 -13.88
CA TYR A 225 -7.34 24.38 -14.02
C TYR A 225 -7.23 25.33 -12.82
N VAL A 226 -6.07 25.40 -12.17
CA VAL A 226 -5.88 26.19 -10.94
C VAL A 226 -6.14 27.69 -11.12
N ASN A 227 -5.98 28.19 -12.34
CA ASN A 227 -6.25 29.57 -12.74
C ASN A 227 -7.59 29.72 -13.49
N ALA A 228 -8.49 28.73 -13.35
CA ALA A 228 -9.84 28.85 -13.87
C ALA A 228 -10.53 30.09 -13.27
N PRO A 229 -11.25 30.90 -14.06
CA PRO A 229 -11.89 32.11 -13.56
C PRO A 229 -12.87 31.80 -12.41
N THR A 230 -12.59 32.30 -11.21
CA THR A 230 -13.53 32.29 -10.08
C THR A 230 -14.41 33.54 -10.17
N ARG A 231 -15.72 33.36 -10.39
CA ARG A 231 -16.65 34.50 -10.46
C ARG A 231 -16.85 35.11 -9.07
N ARG A 232 -16.09 36.16 -8.74
CA ARG A 232 -16.48 37.13 -7.68
C ARG A 232 -17.46 38.13 -8.29
N GLY A 233 -18.76 37.87 -8.13
CA GLY A 233 -19.82 38.81 -8.53
C GLY A 233 -21.22 38.21 -8.39
N ARG A 234 -22.09 38.87 -7.62
CA ARG A 234 -23.48 38.46 -7.37
C ARG A 234 -24.25 38.38 -8.70
N GLY A 235 -24.74 37.18 -9.06
CA GLY A 235 -25.82 37.03 -10.06
C GLY A 235 -25.58 36.12 -11.27
N ARG A 236 -24.42 35.46 -11.46
CA ARG A 236 -24.25 34.46 -12.55
C ARG A 236 -23.45 33.24 -12.09
N GLY A 237 -24.05 32.05 -12.17
CA GLY A 237 -23.51 30.78 -11.64
C GLY A 237 -22.10 30.40 -12.12
N GLN A 238 -21.46 29.48 -11.40
CA GLN A 238 -20.17 28.86 -11.74
C GLN A 238 -20.14 28.38 -13.20
N ILE A 239 -19.02 28.57 -13.92
CA ILE A 239 -18.83 28.00 -15.27
C ILE A 239 -18.96 26.48 -15.16
N ALA A 240 -19.95 25.90 -15.82
CA ALA A 240 -20.18 24.47 -15.83
C ALA A 240 -19.00 23.74 -16.49
N PRO A 241 -18.57 22.58 -15.99
CA PRO A 241 -17.50 21.82 -16.64
C PRO A 241 -17.91 21.37 -18.06
N VAL A 242 -16.96 21.35 -18.98
CA VAL A 242 -17.18 20.85 -20.35
C VAL A 242 -17.30 19.33 -20.32
N PHE A 243 -18.27 18.77 -21.04
CA PHE A 243 -18.51 17.32 -21.09
C PHE A 243 -17.78 16.67 -22.28
N PRO A 244 -17.16 15.47 -22.12
CA PRO A 244 -16.54 14.77 -23.24
C PRO A 244 -17.59 14.08 -24.14
N VAL A 245 -17.25 13.86 -25.41
CA VAL A 245 -18.03 12.97 -26.27
C VAL A 245 -17.65 11.54 -25.95
N LEU A 246 -18.57 10.77 -25.37
CA LEU A 246 -18.39 9.35 -25.09
C LEU A 246 -18.99 8.49 -26.23
N PRO A 247 -18.41 7.32 -26.58
CA PRO A 247 -18.92 6.38 -27.61
C PRO A 247 -20.12 5.59 -27.12
N GLY A 248 -21.11 5.30 -27.98
CA GLY A 248 -22.36 4.61 -27.60
C GLY A 248 -22.10 3.36 -26.74
N PHE A 249 -22.99 3.00 -25.81
CA PHE A 249 -22.73 1.86 -24.93
C PHE A 249 -22.50 0.55 -25.72
N ASN A 250 -23.09 0.43 -26.90
CA ASN A 250 -22.96 -0.71 -27.81
C ASN A 250 -21.94 -0.48 -28.94
N ASP A 251 -21.04 0.49 -28.82
CA ASP A 251 -20.05 0.82 -29.84
C ASP A 251 -18.84 -0.14 -29.81
N THR A 252 -19.08 -1.37 -30.25
CA THR A 252 -18.06 -2.43 -30.37
C THR A 252 -16.92 -2.03 -31.30
N ALA A 253 -17.19 -1.18 -32.30
CA ALA A 253 -16.16 -0.71 -33.22
C ALA A 253 -15.12 0.15 -32.51
N THR A 254 -15.55 1.09 -31.66
CA THR A 254 -14.65 1.92 -30.85
C THR A 254 -13.90 1.09 -29.81
N ALA A 255 -14.56 0.16 -29.12
CA ALA A 255 -13.92 -0.76 -28.18
C ALA A 255 -12.81 -1.57 -28.87
N THR A 256 -13.12 -2.15 -30.05
CA THR A 256 -12.18 -2.93 -30.85
C THR A 256 -11.01 -2.09 -31.37
N ALA A 257 -11.29 -0.87 -31.83
CA ALA A 257 -10.27 0.04 -32.34
C ALA A 257 -9.26 0.44 -31.26
N PHE A 258 -9.71 0.65 -30.02
CA PHE A 258 -8.82 0.90 -28.89
C PHE A 258 -7.92 -0.31 -28.59
N THR A 259 -8.54 -1.48 -28.37
CA THR A 259 -7.82 -2.72 -28.01
C THR A 259 -6.79 -3.11 -29.07
N ASN A 260 -7.12 -2.96 -30.36
CA ASN A 260 -6.22 -3.32 -31.46
C ASN A 260 -4.96 -2.45 -31.57
N ARG A 261 -4.94 -1.27 -30.94
CA ARG A 261 -3.76 -0.37 -30.93
C ARG A 261 -2.73 -0.69 -29.87
N LEU A 262 -3.08 -1.51 -28.87
CA LEU A 262 -2.16 -1.93 -27.81
C LEU A 262 -1.04 -2.79 -28.41
N ARG A 263 0.21 -2.45 -28.07
CA ARG A 263 1.43 -3.12 -28.57
C ARG A 263 2.52 -3.05 -27.51
N TYR A 264 3.29 -4.11 -27.36
CA TYR A 264 4.44 -4.07 -26.46
C TYR A 264 5.44 -3.00 -26.91
N TRP A 265 5.98 -2.25 -25.95
CA TRP A 265 6.84 -1.08 -26.24
C TRP A 265 8.12 -1.42 -27.02
N LYS A 266 8.59 -2.66 -26.94
CA LYS A 266 9.77 -3.20 -27.64
C LYS A 266 9.45 -4.55 -28.30
N ARG A 267 10.48 -5.30 -28.72
CA ARG A 267 10.32 -6.70 -29.11
C ARG A 267 9.90 -7.54 -27.88
N ALA A 268 8.72 -8.16 -27.95
CA ALA A 268 8.20 -8.97 -26.86
C ALA A 268 8.93 -10.33 -26.80
N PRO A 269 9.27 -10.86 -25.61
CA PRO A 269 9.82 -12.20 -25.46
C PRO A 269 8.70 -13.26 -25.51
N VAL A 270 7.89 -13.22 -26.56
CA VAL A 270 6.77 -14.16 -26.77
C VAL A 270 7.31 -15.56 -27.09
N PRO A 271 6.79 -16.62 -26.45
CA PRO A 271 7.12 -17.99 -26.83
C PRO A 271 6.73 -18.30 -28.28
N LEU A 272 7.71 -18.64 -29.12
CA LEU A 272 7.48 -18.95 -30.54
C LEU A 272 7.04 -20.40 -30.72
N GLN A 273 7.74 -21.33 -30.05
CA GLN A 273 7.34 -22.72 -29.94
C GLN A 273 6.19 -22.84 -28.94
N VAL A 274 5.20 -23.67 -29.27
CA VAL A 274 4.06 -23.98 -28.40
C VAL A 274 4.17 -25.44 -27.99
N ASP A 275 4.22 -25.70 -26.69
CA ASP A 275 4.27 -27.05 -26.13
C ASP A 275 2.86 -27.53 -25.73
N GLU A 276 2.03 -26.62 -25.23
CA GLU A 276 0.64 -26.87 -24.82
C GLU A 276 -0.28 -25.91 -25.59
N ASN A 277 -1.20 -26.45 -26.38
CA ASN A 277 -2.13 -25.66 -27.18
C ASN A 277 -3.58 -25.96 -26.76
N LEU A 278 -4.18 -25.02 -26.03
CA LEU A 278 -5.48 -25.17 -25.40
C LEU A 278 -6.54 -24.33 -26.11
N PHE A 279 -7.75 -24.85 -26.21
CA PHE A 279 -8.89 -24.17 -26.79
C PHE A 279 -10.04 -24.17 -25.79
N PHE A 280 -10.41 -22.99 -25.32
CA PHE A 280 -11.36 -22.78 -24.25
C PHE A 280 -12.56 -21.99 -24.77
N THR A 281 -13.72 -22.63 -24.92
CA THR A 281 -14.98 -21.90 -25.12
C THR A 281 -15.36 -21.22 -23.81
N VAL A 282 -15.62 -19.92 -23.85
CA VAL A 282 -16.06 -19.11 -22.72
C VAL A 282 -17.47 -18.60 -23.02
N GLY A 283 -18.33 -18.55 -22.01
CA GLY A 283 -19.66 -18.00 -22.20
C GLY A 283 -20.63 -18.36 -21.08
N LEU A 284 -21.85 -17.87 -21.26
CA LEU A 284 -22.96 -18.08 -20.34
C LEU A 284 -23.64 -19.43 -20.58
N GLY A 285 -24.57 -19.77 -19.71
CA GLY A 285 -25.39 -20.97 -19.79
C GLY A 285 -26.61 -20.88 -18.89
N LEU A 286 -27.48 -21.87 -18.98
CA LEU A 286 -28.70 -21.99 -18.18
C LEU A 286 -28.80 -23.40 -17.61
N ILE A 287 -29.07 -23.50 -16.31
CA ILE A 287 -29.31 -24.76 -15.62
C ILE A 287 -30.81 -24.91 -15.37
N ASN A 288 -31.35 -26.03 -15.84
CA ASN A 288 -32.76 -26.37 -15.59
C ASN A 288 -33.03 -26.53 -14.10
N CYS A 289 -34.14 -25.94 -13.66
CA CYS A 289 -34.66 -26.16 -12.32
C CYS A 289 -35.52 -27.41 -12.25
N ALA A 290 -35.50 -28.09 -11.10
CA ALA A 290 -36.43 -29.19 -10.81
C ALA A 290 -37.89 -28.70 -10.75
N ASN A 291 -38.13 -27.45 -10.32
CA ASN A 291 -39.44 -26.81 -10.36
C ASN A 291 -39.33 -25.43 -11.03
N PRO A 292 -39.71 -25.31 -12.33
CA PRO A 292 -39.48 -24.12 -13.16
C PRO A 292 -40.28 -22.87 -12.74
N ASN A 293 -41.22 -22.97 -11.80
CA ASN A 293 -41.98 -21.82 -11.26
C ASN A 293 -41.66 -21.55 -9.78
N SER A 294 -40.59 -22.15 -9.26
CA SER A 294 -40.13 -21.86 -7.91
C SER A 294 -39.62 -20.40 -7.82
N PRO A 295 -39.79 -19.71 -6.68
CA PRO A 295 -39.08 -18.43 -6.45
C PRO A 295 -37.56 -18.57 -6.54
N ARG A 296 -37.03 -19.80 -6.57
CA ARG A 296 -35.62 -20.14 -6.78
C ARG A 296 -35.23 -20.28 -8.27
N CYS A 297 -36.12 -19.96 -9.21
CA CYS A 297 -35.91 -20.24 -10.64
C CYS A 297 -36.43 -19.08 -11.50
N GLN A 298 -35.84 -17.90 -11.30
CA GLN A 298 -36.24 -16.65 -11.93
C GLN A 298 -35.34 -16.25 -13.11
N GLY A 299 -34.47 -17.15 -13.57
CA GLY A 299 -33.78 -16.97 -14.84
C GLY A 299 -34.72 -17.17 -16.04
N PRO A 300 -34.23 -16.95 -17.27
CA PRO A 300 -35.03 -17.10 -18.48
C PRO A 300 -35.69 -18.48 -18.56
N ASN A 301 -36.97 -18.54 -18.92
CA ASN A 301 -37.75 -19.78 -19.07
C ASN A 301 -37.75 -20.68 -17.81
N GLY A 302 -37.74 -20.10 -16.60
CA GLY A 302 -37.78 -20.88 -15.36
C GLY A 302 -36.48 -21.63 -15.05
N THR A 303 -35.36 -21.16 -15.60
CA THR A 303 -34.01 -21.73 -15.40
C THR A 303 -33.20 -20.91 -14.40
N ARG A 304 -31.92 -21.27 -14.22
CA ARG A 304 -30.94 -20.52 -13.42
C ARG A 304 -29.75 -20.15 -14.29
N PHE A 305 -29.26 -18.92 -14.20
CA PHE A 305 -28.03 -18.54 -14.87
C PHE A 305 -26.85 -19.39 -14.41
N ALA A 306 -25.99 -19.70 -15.38
CA ALA A 306 -24.73 -20.39 -15.23
C ALA A 306 -23.73 -19.76 -16.21
N ALA A 307 -22.46 -20.12 -16.05
CA ALA A 307 -21.42 -19.80 -16.99
C ALA A 307 -20.36 -20.89 -16.93
N SER A 308 -19.54 -21.00 -17.98
CA SER A 308 -18.59 -22.10 -18.08
C SER A 308 -17.40 -21.80 -18.96
N ILE A 309 -16.34 -22.58 -18.72
CA ILE A 309 -15.22 -22.73 -19.65
C ILE A 309 -15.22 -24.19 -20.13
N ASN A 310 -15.24 -24.43 -21.44
CA ASN A 310 -15.38 -25.76 -22.05
C ASN A 310 -16.52 -26.60 -21.47
N ASN A 311 -17.70 -25.98 -21.30
CA ASN A 311 -18.90 -26.60 -20.73
C ASN A 311 -18.75 -27.06 -19.27
N GLN A 312 -17.68 -26.64 -18.57
CA GLN A 312 -17.47 -26.86 -17.14
C GLN A 312 -17.80 -25.57 -16.38
N SER A 313 -18.85 -25.61 -15.57
CA SER A 313 -19.23 -24.53 -14.66
C SER A 313 -18.53 -24.74 -13.33
N PHE A 314 -17.58 -23.87 -13.02
CA PHE A 314 -16.71 -24.05 -11.86
C PHE A 314 -17.48 -23.89 -10.54
N VAL A 315 -17.25 -24.83 -9.62
CA VAL A 315 -17.79 -24.76 -8.26
C VAL A 315 -16.63 -24.59 -7.29
N LEU A 316 -16.63 -23.51 -6.53
CA LEU A 316 -15.66 -23.31 -5.45
C LEU A 316 -15.77 -24.44 -4.40
N PRO A 317 -14.65 -25.01 -3.94
CA PRO A 317 -14.63 -25.91 -2.78
C PRO A 317 -15.27 -25.27 -1.54
N ARG A 318 -15.63 -26.11 -0.56
CA ARG A 318 -16.26 -25.64 0.70
C ARG A 318 -15.42 -25.82 1.96
N ARG A 319 -14.54 -26.83 1.98
CA ARG A 319 -13.83 -27.28 3.19
C ARG A 319 -12.34 -26.93 3.20
N ASN A 320 -11.72 -26.95 2.04
CA ASN A 320 -10.29 -26.74 1.85
C ASN A 320 -10.09 -26.01 0.54
N SER A 321 -9.07 -25.18 0.45
CA SER A 321 -8.70 -24.55 -0.81
C SER A 321 -8.12 -25.56 -1.79
N VAL A 322 -8.18 -25.29 -3.09
CA VAL A 322 -7.54 -26.13 -4.12
C VAL A 322 -6.04 -26.27 -3.85
N MET A 323 -5.36 -25.18 -3.51
CA MET A 323 -3.92 -25.17 -3.17
C MET A 323 -3.62 -26.02 -1.94
N GLN A 324 -4.45 -25.95 -0.89
CA GLN A 324 -4.29 -26.81 0.29
C GLN A 324 -4.47 -28.28 -0.09
N ALA A 325 -5.52 -28.60 -0.84
CA ALA A 325 -5.80 -29.96 -1.25
C ALA A 325 -4.70 -30.53 -2.15
N TYR A 326 -4.16 -29.72 -3.06
CA TYR A 326 -3.01 -30.06 -3.89
C TYR A 326 -1.78 -30.35 -3.05
N TYR A 327 -1.42 -29.42 -2.15
CA TYR A 327 -0.22 -29.54 -1.31
C TYR A 327 -0.29 -30.73 -0.33
N GLN A 328 -1.48 -31.05 0.20
CA GLN A 328 -1.68 -32.13 1.17
C GLN A 328 -2.10 -33.47 0.52
N GLY A 329 -2.21 -33.54 -0.81
CA GLY A 329 -2.67 -34.75 -1.51
C GLY A 329 -4.09 -35.19 -1.13
N MET A 330 -4.98 -34.24 -0.83
CA MET A 330 -6.33 -34.55 -0.34
C MET A 330 -7.25 -35.02 -1.46
N PRO A 331 -7.82 -36.24 -1.38
CA PRO A 331 -8.74 -36.73 -2.40
C PRO A 331 -10.12 -36.04 -2.31
N GLY A 332 -10.81 -35.92 -3.44
CA GLY A 332 -12.22 -35.52 -3.50
C GLY A 332 -12.53 -34.03 -3.38
N ILE A 333 -11.51 -33.15 -3.38
CA ILE A 333 -11.71 -31.68 -3.38
C ILE A 333 -11.80 -31.12 -4.79
N PHE A 334 -10.91 -31.55 -5.68
CA PHE A 334 -10.88 -31.17 -7.09
C PHE A 334 -10.34 -32.34 -7.92
N THR A 335 -10.51 -32.28 -9.24
CA THR A 335 -9.91 -33.22 -10.19
C THR A 335 -9.05 -32.48 -11.21
N THR A 336 -8.09 -33.16 -11.84
CA THR A 336 -7.13 -32.57 -12.80
C THR A 336 -7.48 -32.86 -14.27
N ASP A 337 -8.72 -33.26 -14.52
CA ASP A 337 -9.25 -33.69 -15.82
C ASP A 337 -10.06 -32.58 -16.53
N PHE A 338 -9.67 -31.31 -16.33
CA PHE A 338 -10.27 -30.22 -17.11
C PHE A 338 -9.99 -30.44 -18.61
N PRO A 339 -10.99 -30.34 -19.49
CA PRO A 339 -10.80 -30.67 -20.90
C PRO A 339 -9.97 -29.58 -21.64
N PRO A 340 -8.87 -29.94 -22.33
CA PRO A 340 -8.02 -28.97 -23.04
C PRO A 340 -8.69 -28.34 -24.26
N VAL A 341 -9.77 -28.95 -24.75
CA VAL A 341 -10.59 -28.53 -25.89
C VAL A 341 -12.07 -28.73 -25.52
N PRO A 342 -13.03 -28.00 -26.12
CA PRO A 342 -14.44 -28.16 -25.83
C PRO A 342 -14.88 -29.61 -26.12
N PRO A 343 -15.60 -30.27 -25.19
CA PRO A 343 -16.05 -31.66 -25.37
C PRO A 343 -16.93 -31.88 -26.60
N VAL A 344 -17.63 -30.83 -27.05
CA VAL A 344 -18.47 -30.83 -28.24
C VAL A 344 -18.09 -29.64 -29.09
N GLN A 345 -17.80 -29.88 -30.37
CA GLN A 345 -17.58 -28.82 -31.35
C GLN A 345 -18.90 -28.46 -32.03
N PHE A 346 -19.13 -27.16 -32.18
CA PHE A 346 -20.29 -26.59 -32.86
C PHE A 346 -19.91 -25.22 -33.42
N ASP A 347 -20.80 -24.61 -34.18
CA ASP A 347 -20.64 -23.20 -34.56
C ASP A 347 -20.85 -22.32 -33.33
N TYR A 348 -19.74 -21.94 -32.67
CA TYR A 348 -19.77 -21.26 -31.37
C TYR A 348 -20.45 -19.91 -31.43
N THR A 349 -20.27 -19.19 -32.55
CA THR A 349 -20.78 -17.83 -32.76
C THR A 349 -22.07 -17.78 -33.59
N GLY A 350 -22.61 -18.95 -33.97
CA GLY A 350 -23.83 -19.07 -34.76
C GLY A 350 -25.08 -19.32 -33.92
N ASN A 351 -26.06 -19.99 -34.52
CA ASN A 351 -27.27 -20.40 -33.81
C ASN A 351 -27.03 -21.69 -33.00
N VAL A 352 -26.82 -21.54 -31.70
CA VAL A 352 -26.46 -22.67 -30.82
C VAL A 352 -27.71 -23.39 -30.30
N SER A 353 -27.77 -24.71 -30.53
CA SER A 353 -28.86 -25.56 -30.04
C SER A 353 -29.04 -25.46 -28.52
N ARG A 354 -30.30 -25.34 -28.08
CA ARG A 354 -30.67 -25.23 -26.65
C ARG A 354 -30.14 -26.37 -25.78
N GLY A 355 -29.93 -27.56 -26.34
CA GLY A 355 -29.36 -28.70 -25.61
C GLY A 355 -27.92 -28.47 -25.13
N LEU A 356 -27.20 -27.54 -25.75
CA LEU A 356 -25.81 -27.19 -25.41
C LEU A 356 -25.71 -26.06 -24.38
N TRP A 357 -26.84 -25.47 -23.95
CA TRP A 357 -26.83 -24.31 -23.06
C TRP A 357 -26.61 -24.67 -21.59
N GLN A 358 -26.62 -25.97 -21.24
CA GLN A 358 -26.54 -26.42 -19.86
C GLN A 358 -25.15 -26.95 -19.51
N PRO A 359 -24.32 -26.15 -18.81
CA PRO A 359 -22.99 -26.59 -18.40
C PRO A 359 -23.02 -27.61 -17.27
N VAL A 360 -21.95 -28.39 -17.19
CA VAL A 360 -21.73 -29.39 -16.15
C VAL A 360 -20.98 -28.75 -14.99
N LYS A 361 -21.53 -28.86 -13.78
CA LYS A 361 -20.87 -28.35 -12.58
C LYS A 361 -19.69 -29.23 -12.17
N GLY A 362 -18.58 -28.62 -11.82
CA GLY A 362 -17.43 -29.34 -11.28
C GLY A 362 -16.34 -28.43 -10.75
N THR A 363 -15.45 -28.99 -9.95
CA THR A 363 -14.22 -28.34 -9.49
C THR A 363 -13.05 -29.02 -10.21
N LYS A 364 -12.80 -28.58 -11.45
CA LYS A 364 -11.80 -29.18 -12.34
C LYS A 364 -10.65 -28.21 -12.55
N ALA A 365 -9.44 -28.74 -12.51
CA ALA A 365 -8.21 -28.03 -12.80
C ALA A 365 -7.53 -28.59 -14.06
N TYR A 366 -6.84 -27.74 -14.82
CA TYR A 366 -5.94 -28.19 -15.88
C TYR A 366 -4.51 -28.26 -15.35
N LYS A 367 -3.82 -29.37 -15.58
CA LYS A 367 -2.45 -29.57 -15.10
C LYS A 367 -1.44 -29.13 -16.16
N LEU A 368 -0.74 -28.04 -15.90
CA LEU A 368 0.32 -27.54 -16.78
C LEU A 368 1.68 -28.11 -16.39
N LYS A 369 2.47 -28.49 -17.42
CA LYS A 369 3.86 -28.87 -17.25
C LYS A 369 4.71 -27.63 -16.98
N TYR A 370 5.54 -27.69 -15.93
CA TYR A 370 6.44 -26.59 -15.60
C TYR A 370 7.37 -26.25 -16.77
N ARG A 371 7.48 -24.95 -17.08
CA ARG A 371 8.19 -24.35 -18.22
C ARG A 371 7.64 -24.69 -19.61
N ALA A 372 6.44 -25.27 -19.71
CA ALA A 372 5.78 -25.38 -21.01
C ALA A 372 5.47 -23.99 -21.58
N ASN A 373 5.69 -23.82 -22.88
CA ASN A 373 5.20 -22.68 -23.62
C ASN A 373 3.72 -22.93 -23.95
N VAL A 374 2.84 -22.17 -23.30
CA VAL A 374 1.39 -22.39 -23.38
C VAL A 374 0.76 -21.39 -24.35
N GLN A 375 -0.11 -21.89 -25.22
CA GLN A 375 -1.05 -21.09 -25.98
C GLN A 375 -2.47 -21.42 -25.52
N ILE A 376 -3.28 -20.40 -25.26
CA ILE A 376 -4.70 -20.55 -24.98
C ILE A 376 -5.47 -19.70 -25.98
N VAL A 377 -6.41 -20.33 -26.69
CA VAL A 377 -7.44 -19.63 -27.46
C VAL A 377 -8.71 -19.60 -26.63
N LEU A 378 -9.18 -18.40 -26.30
CA LEU A 378 -10.45 -18.15 -25.66
C LEU A 378 -11.47 -17.80 -26.75
N GLN A 379 -12.55 -18.57 -26.84
CA GLN A 379 -13.59 -18.46 -27.85
C GLN A 379 -14.91 -18.12 -27.18
N ASP A 380 -15.45 -16.93 -27.41
CA ASP A 380 -16.81 -16.59 -26.98
C ASP A 380 -17.83 -17.44 -27.72
N THR A 381 -18.98 -17.67 -27.07
CA THR A 381 -20.10 -18.42 -27.64
C THR A 381 -21.37 -17.58 -27.65
N SER A 382 -22.26 -17.81 -28.60
CA SER A 382 -23.59 -17.18 -28.65
C SER A 382 -24.62 -17.84 -27.72
N ILE A 383 -24.17 -18.67 -26.77
CA ILE A 383 -25.04 -19.27 -25.75
C ILE A 383 -25.54 -18.16 -24.83
N VAL A 384 -26.87 -18.04 -24.69
CA VAL A 384 -27.57 -16.91 -24.05
C VAL A 384 -27.42 -15.60 -24.83
N THR A 385 -26.21 -15.06 -24.95
CA THR A 385 -25.88 -13.84 -25.71
C THR A 385 -24.37 -13.82 -25.96
N PRO A 386 -23.91 -13.36 -27.14
CA PRO A 386 -22.51 -12.98 -27.31
C PRO A 386 -22.16 -11.85 -26.35
N GLU A 387 -20.98 -11.89 -25.76
CA GLU A 387 -20.55 -10.91 -24.76
C GLU A 387 -19.04 -10.82 -24.68
N ASN A 388 -18.52 -9.61 -24.44
CA ASN A 388 -17.11 -9.45 -24.17
C ASN A 388 -16.79 -9.90 -22.73
N HIS A 389 -15.87 -10.85 -22.59
CA HIS A 389 -15.51 -11.41 -21.28
C HIS A 389 -14.07 -11.03 -20.90
N PRO A 390 -13.84 -10.17 -19.89
CA PRO A 390 -12.49 -9.85 -19.40
C PRO A 390 -11.91 -11.05 -18.65
N MET A 391 -11.16 -11.89 -19.34
CA MET A 391 -10.53 -13.09 -18.79
C MET A 391 -9.20 -12.73 -18.11
N HIS A 392 -9.13 -13.02 -16.82
CA HIS A 392 -7.97 -12.79 -15.96
C HIS A 392 -7.28 -14.12 -15.61
N LEU A 393 -5.95 -14.12 -15.60
CA LEU A 393 -5.13 -15.25 -15.14
C LEU A 393 -4.23 -14.80 -13.99
N HIS A 394 -4.39 -15.42 -12.83
CA HIS A 394 -3.56 -15.16 -11.66
C HIS A 394 -2.14 -15.68 -11.86
N GLY A 395 -1.16 -15.10 -11.15
CA GLY A 395 0.23 -15.58 -11.14
C GLY A 395 1.05 -15.32 -12.41
N TYR A 396 0.42 -14.79 -13.47
CA TYR A 396 1.03 -14.62 -14.78
C TYR A 396 0.65 -13.28 -15.42
N GLN A 397 1.56 -12.78 -16.25
CA GLN A 397 1.23 -11.94 -17.39
C GLN A 397 1.37 -12.79 -18.65
N PHE A 398 0.61 -12.45 -19.70
CA PHE A 398 0.57 -13.17 -20.96
C PHE A 398 0.58 -12.20 -22.15
N TYR A 399 1.10 -12.67 -23.28
CA TYR A 399 1.12 -11.93 -24.54
C TYR A 399 -0.15 -12.21 -25.33
N VAL A 400 -0.89 -11.17 -25.71
CA VAL A 400 -2.07 -11.28 -26.57
C VAL A 400 -1.61 -11.31 -28.03
N VAL A 401 -1.49 -12.50 -28.61
CA VAL A 401 -0.88 -12.69 -29.93
C VAL A 401 -1.87 -12.50 -31.08
N GLY A 402 -3.17 -12.59 -30.83
CA GLY A 402 -4.18 -12.34 -31.85
C GLY A 402 -5.58 -12.30 -31.29
N SER A 403 -6.50 -11.68 -32.02
CA SER A 403 -7.93 -11.68 -31.74
C SER A 403 -8.73 -11.52 -33.03
N GLY A 404 -9.99 -11.91 -33.00
CA GLY A 404 -10.90 -11.83 -34.14
C GLY A 404 -12.35 -12.01 -33.75
N PHE A 405 -13.23 -11.83 -34.72
CA PHE A 405 -14.66 -12.16 -34.60
C PHE A 405 -14.96 -13.48 -35.31
N GLY A 406 -16.06 -14.13 -34.93
CA GLY A 406 -16.44 -15.46 -35.40
C GLY A 406 -15.70 -16.58 -34.68
N ASN A 407 -15.72 -17.77 -35.27
CA ASN A 407 -15.00 -18.93 -34.76
C ASN A 407 -13.52 -18.87 -35.14
N PHE A 408 -12.63 -19.12 -34.19
CA PHE A 408 -11.20 -19.26 -34.45
C PHE A 408 -10.93 -20.41 -35.42
N ASN A 409 -10.15 -20.12 -36.47
CA ASN A 409 -9.70 -21.08 -37.44
C ASN A 409 -8.20 -21.39 -37.25
N PRO A 410 -7.84 -22.56 -36.70
CA PRO A 410 -6.45 -22.91 -36.41
C PRO A 410 -5.56 -23.02 -37.64
N ARG A 411 -6.12 -23.03 -38.87
CA ARG A 411 -5.35 -23.09 -40.12
C ARG A 411 -5.01 -21.71 -40.68
N THR A 412 -5.81 -20.68 -40.40
CA THR A 412 -5.70 -19.37 -41.06
C THR A 412 -5.40 -18.23 -40.11
N ASP A 413 -5.99 -18.24 -38.90
CA ASP A 413 -5.81 -17.16 -37.93
C ASP A 413 -4.40 -17.06 -37.34
N PRO A 414 -3.68 -18.18 -37.05
CA PRO A 414 -2.29 -18.09 -36.56
C PRO A 414 -1.34 -17.34 -37.49
N ALA A 415 -1.60 -17.32 -38.80
CA ALA A 415 -0.80 -16.56 -39.76
C ALA A 415 -0.89 -15.04 -39.54
N ARG A 416 -1.92 -14.56 -38.83
CA ARG A 416 -2.15 -13.16 -38.49
C ARG A 416 -1.68 -12.80 -37.08
N PHE A 417 -1.09 -13.75 -36.36
CA PHE A 417 -0.60 -13.49 -35.00
C PHE A 417 0.51 -12.45 -35.01
N ASN A 418 0.40 -11.47 -34.11
CA ASN A 418 1.49 -10.60 -33.76
C ASN A 418 2.45 -11.35 -32.83
N LEU A 419 3.56 -11.82 -33.39
CA LEU A 419 4.64 -12.48 -32.64
C LEU A 419 5.87 -11.57 -32.48
N PHE A 420 5.74 -10.27 -32.78
CA PHE A 420 6.83 -9.30 -32.70
C PHE A 420 6.68 -8.39 -31.47
N ASP A 421 5.53 -7.75 -31.33
CA ASP A 421 5.20 -6.84 -30.24
C ASP A 421 3.76 -6.99 -29.70
N PRO A 422 3.26 -8.22 -29.46
CA PRO A 422 1.95 -8.44 -28.84
C PRO A 422 1.89 -7.79 -27.45
N PRO A 423 0.80 -7.09 -27.09
CA PRO A 423 0.70 -6.46 -25.77
C PRO A 423 0.75 -7.53 -24.66
N GLU A 424 1.44 -7.19 -23.58
CA GLU A 424 1.53 -7.99 -22.36
C GLU A 424 0.44 -7.53 -21.39
N ARG A 425 -0.36 -8.47 -20.89
CA ARG A 425 -1.56 -8.22 -20.08
C ARG A 425 -1.67 -9.26 -18.97
N ASN A 426 -2.45 -8.96 -17.93
CA ASN A 426 -2.93 -9.98 -16.99
C ASN A 426 -4.44 -10.25 -17.17
N THR A 427 -5.15 -9.35 -17.86
CA THR A 427 -6.57 -9.44 -18.14
C THR A 427 -6.87 -9.02 -19.58
N VAL A 428 -7.61 -9.85 -20.33
CA VAL A 428 -7.95 -9.60 -21.73
C VAL A 428 -9.42 -9.88 -22.02
N GLY A 429 -10.08 -8.98 -22.75
CA GLY A 429 -11.43 -9.20 -23.26
C GLY A 429 -11.44 -10.27 -24.35
N THR A 430 -12.32 -11.27 -24.22
CA THR A 430 -12.68 -12.16 -25.33
C THR A 430 -13.78 -11.47 -26.13
N PRO A 431 -13.55 -11.01 -27.38
CA PRO A 431 -14.51 -10.18 -28.11
C PRO A 431 -15.89 -10.82 -28.24
N PRO A 432 -16.98 -10.03 -28.27
CA PRO A 432 -18.34 -10.57 -28.35
C PRO A 432 -18.52 -11.30 -29.67
N GLY A 433 -18.89 -12.58 -29.59
CA GLY A 433 -18.98 -13.49 -30.73
C GLY A 433 -17.64 -13.67 -31.43
N GLY A 434 -16.53 -13.69 -30.69
CA GLY A 434 -15.18 -13.73 -31.25
C GLY A 434 -14.21 -14.57 -30.42
N TRP A 435 -12.91 -14.37 -30.67
CA TRP A 435 -11.85 -15.13 -30.04
C TRP A 435 -10.63 -14.26 -29.73
N VAL A 436 -9.84 -14.69 -28.75
CA VAL A 436 -8.54 -14.12 -28.42
C VAL A 436 -7.53 -15.22 -28.11
N ALA A 437 -6.32 -15.10 -28.65
CA ALA A 437 -5.22 -16.03 -28.44
C ALA A 437 -4.14 -15.39 -27.56
N ILE A 438 -3.76 -16.07 -26.49
CA ILE A 438 -2.72 -15.64 -25.55
C ILE A 438 -1.58 -16.66 -25.47
N ARG A 439 -0.37 -16.18 -25.17
CA ARG A 439 0.81 -17.02 -24.91
C ARG A 439 1.56 -16.61 -23.65
N PHE A 440 2.03 -17.58 -22.89
CA PHE A 440 2.89 -17.38 -21.72
C PHE A 440 3.73 -18.63 -21.45
N VAL A 441 4.68 -18.52 -20.53
CA VAL A 441 5.47 -19.66 -20.05
C VAL A 441 4.93 -20.09 -18.70
N ALA A 442 4.68 -21.38 -18.52
CA ALA A 442 4.24 -22.01 -17.28
C ALA A 442 5.37 -22.06 -16.22
N ASP A 443 5.94 -20.92 -15.83
CA ASP A 443 7.15 -20.79 -15.01
C ASP A 443 6.89 -20.55 -13.51
N ASN A 444 5.64 -20.56 -13.06
CA ASN A 444 5.27 -20.22 -11.70
C ASN A 444 4.52 -21.38 -11.01
N PRO A 445 5.18 -22.16 -10.14
CA PRO A 445 4.56 -23.33 -9.51
C PRO A 445 3.50 -22.91 -8.48
N GLY A 446 2.31 -23.52 -8.57
CA GLY A 446 1.19 -23.23 -7.68
C GLY A 446 -0.15 -23.71 -8.24
N ALA A 447 -1.23 -23.28 -7.59
CA ALA A 447 -2.59 -23.29 -8.12
C ALA A 447 -2.96 -21.85 -8.48
N TRP A 448 -3.33 -21.59 -9.73
CA TRP A 448 -3.56 -20.25 -10.26
C TRP A 448 -4.91 -20.16 -10.92
N PHE A 449 -5.71 -19.23 -10.45
CA PHE A 449 -7.10 -19.06 -10.88
C PHE A 449 -7.17 -18.36 -12.24
N MET A 450 -8.00 -18.88 -13.14
CA MET A 450 -8.35 -18.22 -14.39
C MET A 450 -9.86 -18.00 -14.41
N HIS A 451 -10.31 -16.76 -14.54
CA HIS A 451 -11.73 -16.45 -14.46
C HIS A 451 -12.12 -15.19 -15.23
N CYS A 452 -13.42 -15.08 -15.53
CA CYS A 452 -13.99 -13.81 -15.97
C CYS A 452 -13.99 -12.81 -14.80
N HIS A 453 -13.56 -11.57 -15.05
CA HIS A 453 -13.53 -10.50 -14.06
C HIS A 453 -14.88 -9.75 -13.94
N ILE A 454 -15.94 -10.25 -14.59
CA ILE A 454 -17.32 -9.91 -14.28
C ILE A 454 -17.78 -10.80 -13.12
N ASP A 455 -18.06 -10.21 -11.96
CA ASP A 455 -18.29 -10.96 -10.72
C ASP A 455 -19.58 -11.79 -10.72
N SER A 456 -20.58 -11.38 -11.49
CA SER A 456 -21.75 -12.21 -11.79
C SER A 456 -21.36 -13.49 -12.52
N HIS A 457 -20.46 -13.42 -13.50
CA HIS A 457 -20.03 -14.58 -14.29
C HIS A 457 -19.14 -15.51 -13.48
N LEU A 458 -18.24 -14.95 -12.67
CA LEU A 458 -17.47 -15.72 -11.70
C LEU A 458 -18.42 -16.47 -10.74
N GLY A 459 -19.44 -15.80 -10.20
CA GLY A 459 -20.46 -16.42 -9.36
C GLY A 459 -21.29 -17.51 -10.04
N TRP A 460 -21.41 -17.46 -11.37
CA TRP A 460 -22.08 -18.46 -12.20
C TRP A 460 -21.17 -19.61 -12.68
N GLY A 461 -19.86 -19.50 -12.45
CA GLY A 461 -18.88 -20.56 -12.75
C GLY A 461 -18.02 -20.33 -14.00
N LEU A 462 -17.92 -19.10 -14.52
CA LEU A 462 -17.00 -18.75 -15.63
C LEU A 462 -15.55 -18.67 -15.11
N ALA A 463 -15.03 -19.81 -14.66
CA ALA A 463 -13.72 -19.93 -14.06
C ALA A 463 -13.14 -21.34 -14.26
N MET A 464 -11.86 -21.49 -13.97
CA MET A 464 -11.14 -22.76 -13.87
C MET A 464 -9.84 -22.56 -13.07
N ASP A 465 -9.23 -23.63 -12.56
CA ASP A 465 -7.94 -23.57 -11.85
C ASP A 465 -6.82 -24.23 -12.67
N THR A 466 -5.69 -23.55 -12.85
CA THR A 466 -4.49 -24.16 -13.43
C THR A 466 -3.58 -24.63 -12.31
N THR A 467 -3.33 -25.94 -12.24
CA THR A 467 -2.38 -26.51 -11.27
C THR A 467 -1.09 -26.89 -11.98
N PHE A 468 0.06 -26.58 -11.38
CA PHE A 468 1.35 -26.81 -12.02
C PHE A 468 2.08 -27.95 -11.33
N SER A 469 2.52 -28.95 -12.09
CA SER A 469 3.35 -30.03 -11.53
C SER A 469 4.68 -29.49 -11.01
N GLU A 470 5.07 -29.92 -9.81
CA GLU A 470 6.37 -29.60 -9.23
C GLU A 470 7.52 -30.02 -10.16
N CYS A 471 8.51 -29.13 -10.30
CA CYS A 471 9.85 -29.54 -10.68
C CYS A 471 10.48 -30.26 -9.48
N ALA A 472 11.13 -31.41 -9.68
CA ALA A 472 11.81 -32.16 -8.62
C ALA A 472 12.88 -31.34 -7.86
N HIS A 473 13.32 -30.20 -8.39
CA HIS A 473 14.26 -29.27 -7.74
C HIS A 473 13.59 -28.04 -7.10
N CYS A 474 12.27 -27.89 -7.22
CA CYS A 474 11.49 -26.80 -6.58
C CYS A 474 10.94 -27.18 -5.19
N PHE A 475 11.32 -28.34 -4.63
CA PHE A 475 10.87 -28.83 -3.32
C PHE A 475 11.11 -27.84 -2.16
N THR A 476 12.07 -26.93 -2.28
CA THR A 476 12.37 -25.88 -1.28
C THR A 476 11.44 -24.66 -1.32
N VAL A 477 10.51 -24.61 -2.27
CA VAL A 477 9.72 -23.41 -2.57
C VAL A 477 8.33 -23.46 -1.94
N LEU A 478 7.70 -24.65 -1.92
CA LEU A 478 6.43 -24.87 -1.22
C LEU A 478 6.62 -25.17 0.28
N SER A 479 7.86 -25.36 0.74
CA SER A 479 8.20 -25.61 2.14
C SER A 479 8.04 -24.39 3.07
N TYR A 480 7.76 -23.20 2.51
CA TYR A 480 7.30 -22.03 3.26
C TYR A 480 5.76 -21.93 3.30
N ALA A 481 5.05 -23.07 3.38
CA ALA A 481 3.70 -23.03 3.89
C ALA A 481 3.73 -22.29 5.25
N PRO A 482 2.81 -21.35 5.53
CA PRO A 482 2.82 -20.66 6.81
C PRO A 482 2.88 -21.68 7.95
N LEU A 483 3.77 -21.45 8.93
CA LEU A 483 4.11 -22.34 10.07
C LEU A 483 2.89 -22.83 10.89
N ARG A 484 1.67 -22.40 10.54
CA ARG A 484 0.38 -22.86 11.04
C ARG A 484 -0.60 -23.16 9.90
N LEU A 485 -0.40 -24.25 9.16
CA LEU A 485 -1.42 -24.81 8.24
C LEU A 485 -2.77 -25.08 8.95
N ASN A 486 -2.78 -25.23 10.28
CA ASN A 486 -4.01 -25.39 11.06
C ASN A 486 -4.93 -24.15 11.07
N LEU A 487 -4.43 -22.96 10.74
CA LEU A 487 -5.27 -21.76 10.52
C LEU A 487 -5.87 -21.70 9.09
N LEU A 488 -5.42 -22.58 8.19
CA LEU A 488 -5.94 -22.72 6.82
C LEU A 488 -6.99 -23.84 6.71
N SER A 489 -7.40 -24.49 7.81
CA SER A 489 -8.53 -25.43 7.78
C SER A 489 -9.86 -24.67 7.83
N CYS A 490 -10.74 -24.85 6.83
CA CYS A 490 -12.03 -24.18 6.84
C CYS A 490 -13.04 -24.81 7.86
N ALA A 491 -12.66 -25.84 8.62
CA ALA A 491 -13.51 -26.51 9.62
C ALA A 491 -12.96 -26.34 11.07
N PRO A 492 -13.83 -26.21 12.09
CA PRO A 492 -13.41 -26.29 13.49
C PRO A 492 -12.92 -27.72 13.77
N PHE A 493 -11.61 -27.93 13.83
CA PHE A 493 -11.05 -29.19 14.29
C PHE A 493 -11.18 -29.23 15.83
N LEU A 494 -12.18 -29.95 16.32
CA LEU A 494 -12.16 -30.51 17.67
C LEU A 494 -11.95 -32.02 17.53
N PRO A 495 -10.73 -32.55 17.69
CA PRO A 495 -10.55 -33.94 18.04
C PRO A 495 -10.39 -34.10 19.56
N PRO A 496 -10.87 -35.21 20.14
CA PRO A 496 -10.74 -35.50 21.56
C PRO A 496 -9.30 -35.88 21.92
N TRP A 497 -8.84 -35.43 23.10
CA TRP A 497 -7.56 -35.82 23.68
C TRP A 497 -7.53 -37.32 24.04
N PRO A 498 -6.37 -37.98 23.86
CA PRO A 498 -5.85 -38.88 24.88
C PRO A 498 -4.41 -38.52 25.32
N PRO A 499 -3.96 -38.97 26.51
CA PRO A 499 -2.82 -38.42 27.26
C PRO A 499 -1.43 -38.86 26.74
N PRO A 500 -0.34 -38.19 27.18
CA PRO A 500 0.97 -38.31 26.56
C PRO A 500 1.76 -39.54 27.04
N LEU A 501 2.48 -40.18 26.11
CA LEU A 501 3.55 -41.13 26.39
C LEU A 501 4.88 -40.51 25.98
N LEU A 502 5.78 -40.35 26.96
CA LEU A 502 7.18 -39.97 26.80
C LEU A 502 8.01 -41.16 26.29
N PRO A 503 9.06 -40.90 25.49
CA PRO A 503 10.34 -41.57 25.72
C PRO A 503 11.55 -40.60 25.74
N PRO A 504 12.72 -41.06 26.24
CA PRO A 504 13.77 -40.25 26.88
C PRO A 504 14.91 -39.82 25.92
N PRO A 505 15.91 -39.03 26.38
CA PRO A 505 16.83 -38.27 25.52
C PRO A 505 18.11 -39.04 25.19
N LEU A 506 18.71 -38.78 24.02
CA LEU A 506 20.06 -39.23 23.68
C LEU A 506 20.91 -38.11 23.05
N HIS A 507 21.88 -37.68 23.86
CA HIS A 507 23.27 -37.29 23.59
C HIS A 507 23.70 -36.56 22.30
N CYS A 508 24.31 -35.39 22.56
CA CYS A 508 25.38 -34.77 21.77
C CYS A 508 26.55 -35.73 21.50
N SER A 509 27.04 -35.72 20.25
CA SER A 509 28.47 -35.88 19.96
C SER A 509 28.83 -35.20 18.64
N SER A 510 30.09 -34.81 18.58
CA SER A 510 30.74 -33.79 17.77
C SER A 510 31.12 -34.18 16.33
N LEU A 511 31.33 -33.14 15.53
CA LEU A 511 31.92 -33.07 14.17
C LEU A 511 33.22 -33.87 13.97
N PRO A 512 33.62 -34.10 12.71
CA PRO A 512 34.72 -33.27 12.17
C PRO A 512 34.54 -32.75 10.74
N ASN A 513 35.32 -31.69 10.45
CA ASN A 513 35.46 -30.91 9.21
C ASN A 513 35.86 -31.71 7.96
N ALA A 514 35.39 -31.25 6.78
CA ALA A 514 36.15 -31.33 5.53
C ALA A 514 35.73 -30.25 4.50
N SER A 515 36.67 -29.34 4.24
CA SER A 515 37.07 -28.71 2.97
C SER A 515 36.03 -28.22 1.93
N SER A 516 35.99 -26.89 1.82
CA SER A 516 35.99 -26.05 0.61
C SER A 516 35.89 -26.69 -0.79
N LEU A 517 34.86 -26.29 -1.54
CA LEU A 517 34.90 -26.10 -3.00
C LEU A 517 33.96 -24.94 -3.36
N GLY A 518 34.57 -23.87 -3.88
CA GLY A 518 33.87 -22.64 -4.23
C GLY A 518 33.08 -22.77 -5.52
N PHE A 519 31.86 -22.22 -5.51
CA PHE A 519 31.14 -21.80 -6.70
C PHE A 519 30.60 -20.38 -6.46
N ALA A 520 30.98 -19.48 -7.35
CA ALA A 520 30.60 -18.07 -7.35
C ALA A 520 29.07 -17.92 -7.46
N VAL A 521 28.45 -17.34 -6.43
CA VAL A 521 27.04 -16.93 -6.45
C VAL A 521 26.99 -15.46 -6.89
N LYS A 522 26.39 -15.22 -8.05
CA LYS A 522 26.07 -13.88 -8.54
C LYS A 522 25.12 -13.18 -7.57
N ASN A 523 25.51 -11.98 -7.14
CA ASN A 523 24.72 -11.03 -6.38
C ASN A 523 23.38 -10.74 -7.09
N LEU A 524 22.27 -11.13 -6.45
CA LEU A 524 20.94 -10.62 -6.74
C LEU A 524 20.44 -9.90 -5.49
N SER A 525 20.70 -8.58 -5.47
CA SER A 525 20.12 -7.61 -4.54
C SER A 525 18.59 -7.72 -4.58
N ARG A 526 17.97 -8.11 -3.45
CA ARG A 526 16.53 -8.26 -3.28
C ARG A 526 15.98 -7.05 -2.53
N SER A 527 15.17 -6.23 -3.18
CA SER A 527 14.44 -5.13 -2.54
C SER A 527 13.22 -5.68 -1.78
N ARG A 528 13.12 -5.35 -0.48
CA ARG A 528 11.92 -5.61 0.34
C ARG A 528 11.02 -4.38 0.28
N VAL A 529 9.75 -4.57 -0.04
CA VAL A 529 8.71 -3.52 0.03
C VAL A 529 7.69 -3.97 1.08
N SER A 530 7.44 -3.14 2.09
CA SER A 530 6.30 -3.28 3.00
C SER A 530 5.19 -2.32 2.57
N MET A 531 3.96 -2.81 2.46
CA MET A 531 2.77 -1.99 2.19
C MET A 531 1.94 -1.87 3.46
N SER A 532 1.59 -0.64 3.83
CA SER A 532 0.49 -0.33 4.76
C SER A 532 -0.62 0.36 3.98
N VAL A 533 -1.85 -0.15 4.07
CA VAL A 533 -3.04 0.39 3.41
C VAL A 533 -3.62 1.53 4.26
N SER A 534 -3.89 2.69 3.64
CA SER A 534 -4.92 3.62 4.12
C SER A 534 -6.00 3.75 3.04
N ALA A 535 -7.26 3.66 3.45
CA ALA A 535 -8.41 3.95 2.62
C ALA A 535 -8.65 5.46 2.66
N GLY A 536 -8.46 6.15 1.54
CA GLY A 536 -8.66 7.60 1.44
C GLY A 536 -10.01 7.95 0.82
N SER A 537 -11.03 8.15 1.66
CA SER A 537 -11.84 9.35 1.53
C SER A 537 -10.89 10.52 1.84
N GLN A 538 -10.91 11.60 1.07
CA GLN A 538 -10.33 12.87 1.56
C GLN A 538 -11.25 13.41 2.66
N THR A 539 -11.31 12.71 3.80
CA THR A 539 -11.46 13.42 5.06
C THR A 539 -10.20 14.26 5.19
N THR A 540 -10.36 15.58 5.29
CA THR A 540 -9.32 16.43 5.86
C THR A 540 -8.88 15.78 7.16
N VAL A 541 -7.71 15.13 7.16
CA VAL A 541 -7.16 14.58 8.39
C VAL A 541 -6.87 15.78 9.26
N ASN A 542 -7.68 15.96 10.28
CA ASN A 542 -7.48 16.98 11.29
C ASN A 542 -7.06 16.29 12.59
N ASP A 543 -6.57 17.07 13.54
CA ASP A 543 -6.05 16.54 14.81
C ASP A 543 -7.10 15.79 15.66
N SER A 544 -8.39 15.86 15.29
CA SER A 544 -9.42 15.03 15.93
C SER A 544 -9.18 13.52 15.79
N LEU A 545 -8.40 13.09 14.79
CA LEU A 545 -8.02 11.68 14.60
C LEU A 545 -7.37 11.08 15.85
N PHE A 546 -6.60 11.88 16.61
CA PHE A 546 -5.89 11.41 17.80
C PHE A 546 -6.42 11.99 19.12
N ALA A 547 -7.52 12.75 19.10
CA ALA A 547 -8.04 13.41 20.31
C ALA A 547 -8.34 12.41 21.46
N ASP A 548 -8.88 11.23 21.12
CA ASP A 548 -9.31 10.22 22.09
C ASP A 548 -8.30 9.07 22.28
N TYR A 549 -7.02 9.29 21.94
CA TYR A 549 -6.01 8.23 22.09
C TYR A 549 -5.91 7.70 23.53
N LYS A 550 -5.72 6.39 23.65
CA LYS A 550 -5.58 5.64 24.91
C LYS A 550 -4.24 4.90 24.90
N PRO A 551 -3.19 5.46 25.51
CA PRO A 551 -1.87 4.88 25.48
C PRO A 551 -1.80 3.66 26.40
N THR A 552 -1.41 2.51 25.85
CA THR A 552 -1.17 1.26 26.60
C THR A 552 0.32 0.91 26.57
N SER A 553 0.97 1.12 25.43
CA SER A 553 2.40 0.88 25.24
C SER A 553 3.07 1.97 24.43
N ALA A 554 4.16 2.54 24.95
CA ALA A 554 4.83 3.69 24.35
C ALA A 554 6.27 3.40 23.91
N PHE A 555 6.64 3.90 22.73
CA PHE A 555 8.04 4.07 22.35
C PHE A 555 8.52 5.50 22.62
N LEU A 556 9.66 5.58 23.30
CA LEU A 556 10.28 6.81 23.76
C LEU A 556 11.63 6.97 23.08
N PHE A 557 11.83 8.08 22.38
CA PHE A 557 13.05 8.35 21.63
C PHE A 557 13.88 9.45 22.30
N PRO A 558 15.16 9.21 22.65
CA PRO A 558 16.00 10.17 23.33
C PRO A 558 16.36 11.36 22.43
N GLY A 559 16.71 12.47 23.09
CA GLY A 559 17.24 13.68 22.45
C GLY A 559 18.74 13.86 22.68
N GLN A 560 19.25 15.02 22.25
CA GLN A 560 20.63 15.41 22.48
C GLN A 560 20.99 15.39 23.98
N GLY A 561 22.19 14.92 24.29
CA GLY A 561 22.65 14.59 25.64
C GLY A 561 22.65 13.08 25.94
N ALA A 562 22.02 12.28 25.08
CA ALA A 562 22.02 10.82 25.17
C ALA A 562 23.20 10.14 24.45
N GLN A 563 23.87 10.85 23.55
CA GLN A 563 24.99 10.31 22.78
C GLN A 563 26.19 9.95 23.68
N ALA A 564 26.84 8.83 23.37
CA ALA A 564 28.04 8.37 24.05
C ALA A 564 28.91 7.55 23.09
N ILE A 565 30.23 7.59 23.30
CA ILE A 565 31.15 6.73 22.56
C ILE A 565 30.79 5.26 22.79
N GLY A 566 30.74 4.49 21.70
CA GLY A 566 30.33 3.10 21.69
C GLY A 566 28.86 2.89 21.31
N MET A 567 28.07 3.96 21.15
CA MET A 567 26.71 3.84 20.59
C MET A 567 26.78 3.32 19.15
N GLY A 568 25.73 2.61 18.71
CA GLY A 568 25.67 2.00 17.38
C GLY A 568 26.47 0.71 17.21
N LYS A 569 27.27 0.30 18.21
CA LYS A 569 28.10 -0.90 18.11
C LYS A 569 27.24 -2.17 17.94
N GLU A 570 26.11 -2.25 18.63
CA GLU A 570 25.23 -3.42 18.57
C GLU A 570 24.54 -3.51 17.21
N ALA A 571 24.33 -2.37 16.52
CA ALA A 571 23.72 -2.33 15.18
C ALA A 571 24.48 -3.19 14.14
N GLN A 572 25.78 -3.44 14.35
CA GLN A 572 26.57 -4.30 13.47
C GLN A 572 26.17 -5.78 13.55
N SER A 573 25.49 -6.20 14.63
CA SER A 573 25.03 -7.58 14.81
C SER A 573 23.75 -7.90 14.01
N VAL A 574 23.05 -6.89 13.50
CA VAL A 574 21.80 -7.02 12.76
C VAL A 574 21.92 -6.29 11.43
N GLU A 575 21.82 -7.03 10.32
CA GLU A 575 21.98 -6.49 8.97
C GLU A 575 21.09 -5.25 8.73
N ALA A 576 19.81 -5.31 9.10
CA ALA A 576 18.87 -4.19 8.93
C ALA A 576 19.29 -2.93 9.71
N ALA A 577 19.87 -3.09 10.91
CA ALA A 577 20.35 -1.97 11.71
C ALA A 577 21.65 -1.38 11.13
N GLY A 578 22.57 -2.23 10.66
CA GLY A 578 23.79 -1.81 9.96
C GLY A 578 23.52 -1.08 8.64
N GLU A 579 22.49 -1.48 7.89
CA GLU A 579 22.08 -0.80 6.65
C GLU A 579 21.61 0.65 6.89
N LEU A 580 21.02 0.96 8.05
CA LEU A 580 20.64 2.34 8.39
C LEU A 580 21.86 3.26 8.50
N TYR A 581 22.96 2.75 9.05
CA TYR A 581 24.23 3.50 9.09
C TYR A 581 24.85 3.68 7.71
N LYS A 582 24.80 2.66 6.84
CA LYS A 582 25.30 2.79 5.46
C LYS A 582 24.51 3.85 4.68
N LYS A 583 23.18 3.80 4.74
CA LYS A 583 22.31 4.82 4.16
C LYS A 583 22.57 6.21 4.74
N ALA A 584 22.84 6.28 6.04
CA ALA A 584 23.19 7.54 6.68
C ALA A 584 24.50 8.10 6.12
N ASN A 585 25.51 7.25 5.92
CA ASN A 585 26.79 7.66 5.35
C ASN A 585 26.62 8.27 3.95
N ASP A 586 25.75 7.70 3.11
CA ASP A 586 25.46 8.23 1.77
C ASP A 586 24.84 9.64 1.81
N ILE A 587 24.01 9.94 2.82
CA ILE A 587 23.33 11.24 2.99
C ILE A 587 24.24 12.27 3.69
N LEU A 588 25.02 11.81 4.66
CA LEU A 588 25.84 12.66 5.52
C LEU A 588 27.19 12.99 4.88
N GLY A 589 27.74 12.08 4.07
CA GLY A 589 29.03 12.20 3.40
C GLY A 589 30.22 11.83 4.29
N TYR A 590 29.99 11.14 5.42
CA TYR A 590 31.02 10.66 6.34
C TYR A 590 30.55 9.40 7.05
N ASP A 591 31.50 8.64 7.62
CA ASP A 591 31.18 7.43 8.39
C ASP A 591 30.62 7.80 9.77
N LEU A 592 29.29 7.76 9.90
CA LEU A 592 28.60 8.06 11.13
C LEU A 592 28.85 6.98 12.19
N LEU A 593 28.94 5.70 11.78
CA LEU A 593 29.12 4.59 12.70
C LEU A 593 30.49 4.65 13.38
N ASP A 594 31.53 4.95 12.62
CA ASP A 594 32.88 5.14 13.19
C ASP A 594 32.91 6.24 14.25
N ILE A 595 32.26 7.38 13.98
CA ILE A 595 32.19 8.49 14.96
C ILE A 595 31.39 8.08 16.21
N CYS A 596 30.29 7.34 16.04
CA CYS A 596 29.49 6.82 17.13
C CYS A 596 30.28 5.83 18.02
N VAL A 597 31.04 4.92 17.41
CA VAL A 597 31.72 3.83 18.13
C VAL A 597 33.09 4.25 18.67
N ASN A 598 33.88 4.99 17.89
CA ASN A 598 35.29 5.28 18.17
C ASN A 598 35.55 6.77 18.51
N GLY A 599 34.66 7.68 18.09
CA GLY A 599 34.78 9.10 18.38
C GLY A 599 35.57 9.90 17.34
N PRO A 600 36.23 11.01 17.71
CA PRO A 600 36.43 11.53 19.08
C PRO A 600 35.15 12.06 19.72
N LYS A 601 35.10 12.06 21.07
CA LYS A 601 33.90 12.43 21.86
C LYS A 601 33.44 13.86 21.58
N GLU A 602 34.37 14.78 21.42
CA GLU A 602 34.11 16.20 21.15
C GLU A 602 33.39 16.38 19.81
N LYS A 603 33.73 15.56 18.82
CA LYS A 603 33.05 15.55 17.51
C LYS A 603 31.64 15.01 17.64
N LEU A 604 31.45 13.89 18.35
CA LEU A 604 30.14 13.30 18.60
C LEU A 604 29.23 14.25 19.39
N ASP A 605 29.78 15.00 20.36
CA ASP A 605 29.02 15.95 21.18
C ASP A 605 28.61 17.23 20.43
N SER A 606 29.20 17.51 19.27
CA SER A 606 28.77 18.64 18.45
C SER A 606 27.32 18.48 18.00
N THR A 607 26.55 19.58 17.96
CA THR A 607 25.13 19.55 17.61
C THR A 607 24.89 19.01 16.19
N VAL A 608 25.82 19.30 15.28
CA VAL A 608 25.78 18.87 13.87
C VAL A 608 25.86 17.35 13.74
N ILE A 609 26.63 16.68 14.61
CA ILE A 609 26.85 15.22 14.55
C ILE A 609 25.92 14.47 15.49
N SER A 610 25.77 14.94 16.73
CA SER A 610 24.94 14.27 17.75
C SER A 610 23.50 14.07 17.28
N GLN A 611 22.93 15.02 16.54
CA GLN A 611 21.54 14.90 16.09
C GLN A 611 21.34 13.76 15.07
N PRO A 612 22.05 13.73 13.92
CA PRO A 612 22.04 12.56 13.04
C PRO A 612 22.42 11.25 13.74
N ALA A 613 23.43 11.27 14.62
CA ALA A 613 23.88 10.10 15.36
C ALA A 613 22.74 9.48 16.18
N ILE A 614 22.07 10.28 17.02
CA ILE A 614 20.97 9.80 17.87
C ILE A 614 19.79 9.31 17.03
N TYR A 615 19.42 10.03 15.97
CA TYR A 615 18.32 9.63 15.07
C TYR A 615 18.56 8.24 14.46
N VAL A 616 19.76 8.01 13.90
CA VAL A 616 20.11 6.75 13.27
C VAL A 616 20.23 5.63 14.30
N THR A 617 20.90 5.87 15.43
CA THR A 617 21.03 4.87 16.51
C THR A 617 19.68 4.47 17.09
N SER A 618 18.76 5.42 17.28
CA SER A 618 17.42 5.12 17.78
C SER A 618 16.59 4.27 16.84
N LEU A 619 16.67 4.50 15.51
CA LEU A 619 16.00 3.64 14.54
C LEU A 619 16.72 2.29 14.37
N ALA A 620 18.04 2.24 14.56
CA ALA A 620 18.78 0.99 14.67
C ALA A 620 18.36 0.18 15.91
N ALA A 621 18.06 0.82 17.03
CA ALA A 621 17.51 0.17 18.23
C ALA A 621 16.14 -0.49 17.98
N VAL A 622 15.30 0.09 17.11
CA VAL A 622 14.05 -0.54 16.67
C VAL A 622 14.34 -1.86 15.95
N GLU A 623 15.32 -1.88 15.04
CA GLU A 623 15.68 -3.09 14.29
C GLU A 623 16.39 -4.13 15.17
N LEU A 624 17.15 -3.70 16.19
CA LEU A 624 17.67 -4.61 17.22
C LEU A 624 16.55 -5.21 18.07
N LEU A 625 15.55 -4.42 18.47
CA LEU A 625 14.38 -4.93 19.16
C LEU A 625 13.66 -5.95 18.30
N ARG A 626 13.49 -5.68 17.00
CA ARG A 626 12.74 -6.52 16.06
C ARG A 626 13.20 -7.98 16.04
N VAL A 627 14.50 -8.22 16.16
CA VAL A 627 15.09 -9.56 16.13
C VAL A 627 15.10 -10.27 17.49
N ARG A 628 14.80 -9.58 18.60
CA ARG A 628 14.67 -10.19 19.92
C ARG A 628 13.42 -11.07 19.96
N GLU A 629 13.46 -12.12 20.77
CA GLU A 629 12.28 -12.94 21.04
C GLU A 629 11.15 -12.06 21.60
N GLY A 630 9.98 -12.08 20.95
CA GLY A 630 8.85 -11.21 21.32
C GLY A 630 8.95 -9.76 20.82
N GLY A 631 10.07 -9.36 20.19
CA GLY A 631 10.34 -7.97 19.82
C GLY A 631 9.43 -7.40 18.74
N GLU A 632 9.13 -8.19 17.70
CA GLU A 632 8.14 -7.81 16.67
C GLU A 632 6.74 -7.62 17.27
N GLN A 633 6.36 -8.41 18.27
CA GLN A 633 5.08 -8.26 18.99
C GLN A 633 5.06 -6.98 19.83
N ILE A 634 6.18 -6.60 20.45
CA ILE A 634 6.32 -5.33 21.16
C ILE A 634 6.17 -4.17 20.16
N ILE A 635 6.90 -4.18 19.05
CA ILE A 635 6.82 -3.12 18.02
C ILE A 635 5.39 -2.92 17.52
N ASN A 636 4.66 -4.02 17.30
CA ASN A 636 3.28 -3.97 16.81
C ASN A 636 2.24 -3.61 17.90
N SER A 637 2.59 -3.68 19.19
CA SER A 637 1.69 -3.33 20.30
C SER A 637 1.78 -1.88 20.74
N VAL A 638 2.77 -1.13 20.24
CA VAL A 638 2.94 0.30 20.51
C VAL A 638 1.81 1.10 19.90
N ASP A 639 1.12 1.87 20.73
CA ASP A 639 -0.04 2.67 20.35
C ASP A 639 0.18 4.18 20.49
N VAL A 640 1.36 4.60 20.95
CA VAL A 640 1.79 6.01 21.01
C VAL A 640 3.31 6.11 20.94
N THR A 641 3.85 7.16 20.31
CA THR A 641 5.28 7.49 20.41
C THR A 641 5.51 8.90 20.92
N CYS A 642 6.64 9.09 21.59
CA CYS A 642 7.10 10.38 22.08
C CYS A 642 8.60 10.45 21.91
N GLY A 643 9.16 11.65 21.73
CA GLY A 643 10.60 11.80 21.81
C GLY A 643 11.02 13.16 22.30
N LEU A 644 12.13 13.20 23.03
CA LEU A 644 12.60 14.41 23.70
C LEU A 644 13.37 15.28 22.70
N SER A 645 12.89 16.49 22.43
CA SER A 645 13.51 17.43 21.47
C SER A 645 13.69 16.78 20.09
N LEU A 646 14.93 16.54 19.67
CA LEU A 646 15.27 15.78 18.45
C LEU A 646 14.49 14.46 18.35
N GLY A 647 14.28 13.77 19.48
CA GLY A 647 13.58 12.50 19.51
C GLY A 647 12.17 12.58 18.90
N GLU A 648 11.53 13.75 18.85
CA GLU A 648 10.23 13.94 18.17
C GLU A 648 10.33 13.61 16.68
N TYR A 649 11.44 13.95 16.03
CA TYR A 649 11.69 13.62 14.63
C TYR A 649 11.85 12.12 14.43
N THR A 650 12.55 11.46 15.36
CA THR A 650 12.69 9.99 15.36
C THR A 650 11.34 9.31 15.59
N ALA A 651 10.53 9.84 16.51
CA ALA A 651 9.19 9.34 16.81
C ALA A 651 8.26 9.44 15.60
N LEU A 652 8.31 10.56 14.87
CA LEU A 652 7.58 10.79 13.63
C LEU A 652 8.05 9.88 12.49
N ALA A 653 9.36 9.65 12.35
CA ALA A 653 9.90 8.70 11.38
C ALA A 653 9.39 7.28 11.64
N PHE A 654 9.46 6.82 12.89
CA PHE A 654 8.94 5.51 13.29
C PHE A 654 7.43 5.39 13.05
N ALA A 655 6.67 6.44 13.37
CA ALA A 655 5.23 6.51 13.12
C ALA A 655 4.88 6.61 11.62
N GLY A 656 5.86 6.77 10.73
CA GLY A 656 5.67 6.80 9.28
C GLY A 656 5.26 8.17 8.72
N ALA A 657 5.45 9.24 9.48
CA ALA A 657 5.14 10.60 9.02
C ALA A 657 6.08 11.05 7.89
N PHE A 658 7.32 10.55 7.84
CA PHE A 658 8.24 10.74 6.73
C PHE A 658 9.20 9.54 6.62
N SER A 659 9.92 9.45 5.49
CA SER A 659 10.90 8.39 5.26
C SER A 659 12.12 8.51 6.20
N PHE A 660 12.90 7.43 6.35
CA PHE A 660 14.16 7.48 7.09
C PHE A 660 15.09 8.57 6.53
N GLU A 661 15.22 8.59 5.20
CA GLU A 661 16.12 9.46 4.45
C GLU A 661 15.71 10.94 4.57
N ASP A 662 14.42 11.24 4.46
CA ASP A 662 13.92 12.62 4.61
C ASP A 662 14.02 13.10 6.06
N GLY A 663 13.72 12.23 7.02
CA GLY A 663 13.94 12.52 8.44
C GLY A 663 15.41 12.79 8.74
N LEU A 664 16.34 12.00 8.20
CA LEU A 664 17.77 12.22 8.39
C LEU A 664 18.24 13.55 7.77
N LYS A 665 17.76 13.91 6.58
CA LYS A 665 18.06 15.22 5.96
C LYS A 665 17.53 16.37 6.80
N LEU A 666 16.29 16.28 7.30
CA LEU A 666 15.71 17.27 8.20
C LEU A 666 16.52 17.41 9.49
N VAL A 667 16.89 16.30 10.11
CA VAL A 667 17.68 16.26 11.35
C VAL A 667 19.09 16.82 11.14
N LYS A 668 19.76 16.49 10.03
CA LYS A 668 21.05 17.07 9.64
C LYS A 668 20.95 18.60 9.57
N LEU A 669 19.97 19.10 8.80
CA LEU A 669 19.75 20.53 8.63
C LEU A 669 19.37 21.21 9.95
N ARG A 670 18.56 20.56 10.78
CA ARG A 670 18.20 21.05 12.13
C ARG A 670 19.45 21.23 12.99
N GLY A 671 20.33 20.23 13.03
CA GLY A 671 21.59 20.28 13.75
C GLY A 671 22.48 21.43 13.27
N GLU A 672 22.65 21.58 11.95
CA GLU A 672 23.42 22.67 11.33
C GLU A 672 22.83 24.06 11.60
N ALA A 673 21.50 24.20 11.51
CA ALA A 673 20.82 25.47 11.73
C ALA A 673 20.86 25.90 13.19
N MET A 674 20.66 24.98 14.13
CA MET A 674 20.76 25.24 15.57
C MET A 674 22.20 25.54 15.98
N GLN A 675 23.19 24.84 15.41
CA GLN A 675 24.60 25.15 15.65
C GLN A 675 24.94 26.57 15.16
N ALA A 676 24.54 26.93 13.95
CA ALA A 676 24.79 28.27 13.42
C ALA A 676 24.13 29.38 14.26
N ALA A 677 22.93 29.14 14.79
CA ALA A 677 22.26 30.05 15.70
C ALA A 677 23.02 30.19 17.04
N ALA A 678 23.54 29.08 17.58
CA ALA A 678 24.35 29.07 18.78
C ALA A 678 25.69 29.80 18.60
N ASP A 679 26.35 29.62 17.45
CA ASP A 679 27.61 30.30 17.14
C ASP A 679 27.42 31.82 16.99
N ALA A 680 26.24 32.26 16.55
CA ALA A 680 25.91 33.67 16.38
C ALA A 680 25.67 34.42 17.71
N ALA A 681 25.33 33.72 18.79
CA ALA A 681 25.00 34.32 20.08
C ALA A 681 25.51 33.49 21.26
N LYS A 682 26.46 34.07 22.02
CA LYS A 682 27.01 33.44 23.23
C LYS A 682 25.90 33.17 24.24
N SER A 683 25.66 31.89 24.47
CA SER A 683 24.52 31.42 25.26
C SER A 683 24.84 30.07 25.91
N ALA A 684 24.05 29.69 26.90
CA ALA A 684 24.24 28.42 27.62
C ALA A 684 22.90 27.89 28.16
N MET A 685 22.95 26.68 28.69
CA MET A 685 21.82 26.00 29.30
C MET A 685 22.24 25.35 30.62
N VAL A 686 21.39 25.45 31.64
CA VAL A 686 21.64 24.95 33.00
C VAL A 686 20.44 24.18 33.53
N SER A 687 20.66 22.99 34.08
CA SER A 687 19.64 22.21 34.77
C SER A 687 19.50 22.71 36.21
N ILE A 688 18.28 23.09 36.61
CA ILE A 688 17.92 23.50 37.97
C ILE A 688 17.23 22.32 38.66
N ILE A 689 17.83 21.83 39.73
CA ILE A 689 17.36 20.64 40.43
C ILE A 689 16.89 20.99 41.84
N GLY A 690 15.75 20.45 42.24
CA GLY A 690 15.19 20.58 43.59
C GLY A 690 14.19 21.72 43.76
N LEU A 691 13.85 22.44 42.69
CA LEU A 691 12.78 23.45 42.67
C LEU A 691 11.57 22.96 41.87
N ASP A 692 10.39 23.45 42.20
CA ASP A 692 9.19 23.34 41.36
C ASP A 692 9.23 24.36 40.19
N SER A 693 8.39 24.17 39.17
CA SER A 693 8.41 24.99 37.94
C SER A 693 8.11 26.47 38.21
N GLU A 694 7.23 26.77 39.17
CA GLU A 694 6.87 28.13 39.55
C GLU A 694 8.07 28.87 40.15
N LYS A 695 8.81 28.24 41.07
CA LYS A 695 10.04 28.82 41.62
C LYS A 695 11.15 28.95 40.60
N VAL A 696 11.28 28.01 39.65
CA VAL A 696 12.23 28.17 38.55
C VAL A 696 11.84 29.36 37.66
N GLN A 697 10.55 29.59 37.44
CA GLN A 697 10.09 30.77 36.70
C GLN A 697 10.43 32.06 37.47
N GLN A 698 10.15 32.12 38.78
CA GLN A 698 10.51 33.27 39.63
C GLN A 698 12.03 33.50 39.65
N LEU A 699 12.84 32.43 39.64
CA LEU A 699 14.30 32.51 39.53
C LEU A 699 14.73 33.10 38.18
N CYS A 700 14.10 32.68 37.07
CA CYS A 700 14.35 33.26 35.76
C CYS A 700 13.96 34.75 35.72
N ASP A 701 12.79 35.11 36.27
CA ASP A 701 12.31 36.48 36.32
C ASP A 701 13.25 37.38 37.13
N ALA A 702 13.74 36.89 38.28
CA ALA A 702 14.71 37.60 39.11
C ALA A 702 16.07 37.76 38.43
N ALA A 703 16.54 36.75 37.68
CA ALA A 703 17.76 36.86 36.87
C ALA A 703 17.59 37.85 35.71
N ASN A 704 16.43 37.83 35.05
CA ASN A 704 16.08 38.69 33.92
C ASN A 704 15.95 40.18 34.26
N GLN A 705 15.79 40.53 35.54
CA GLN A 705 15.79 41.92 36.01
C GLN A 705 17.19 42.54 36.05
N GLU A 706 18.25 41.71 36.09
CA GLU A 706 19.64 42.16 36.27
C GLU A 706 20.46 42.11 34.97
N VAL A 707 19.84 41.68 33.87
CA VAL A 707 20.52 41.49 32.58
C VAL A 707 19.76 42.18 31.43
N ASP A 708 20.52 42.55 30.41
CA ASP A 708 19.97 43.13 29.20
C ASP A 708 19.04 42.14 28.47
N LYS A 709 18.16 42.67 27.60
CA LYS A 709 17.23 41.86 26.80
C LYS A 709 17.94 40.74 26.01
N ALA A 710 19.17 41.00 25.54
CA ALA A 710 19.97 40.05 24.78
C ALA A 710 20.54 38.88 25.62
N ASP A 711 20.52 38.99 26.95
CA ASP A 711 21.05 38.00 27.88
C ASP A 711 19.96 37.27 28.67
N LYS A 712 18.68 37.58 28.43
CA LYS A 712 17.56 36.98 29.16
C LYS A 712 17.49 35.46 29.01
N VAL A 713 16.98 34.83 30.06
CA VAL A 713 16.79 33.39 30.20
C VAL A 713 15.32 33.02 30.32
N GLN A 714 15.00 31.79 29.98
CA GLN A 714 13.70 31.19 30.20
C GLN A 714 13.83 29.69 30.47
N ILE A 715 12.77 29.07 30.98
CA ILE A 715 12.70 27.60 31.06
C ILE A 715 12.58 27.05 29.64
N ALA A 716 13.55 26.24 29.23
CA ALA A 716 13.60 25.60 27.92
C ALA A 716 13.10 24.16 27.96
N ASN A 717 13.29 23.42 29.06
CA ASN A 717 12.76 22.06 29.19
C ASN A 717 12.09 21.86 30.55
N TYR A 718 10.82 21.46 30.51
CA TYR A 718 10.11 20.89 31.64
C TYR A 718 10.35 19.38 31.61
N LEU A 719 11.39 18.89 32.30
CA LEU A 719 11.79 17.47 32.20
C LEU A 719 10.98 16.58 33.14
N CYS A 720 11.01 16.87 34.44
CA CYS A 720 10.23 16.16 35.45
C CYS A 720 10.12 17.01 36.72
N PRO A 721 9.20 16.70 37.66
CA PRO A 721 9.11 17.40 38.93
C PRO A 721 10.47 17.49 39.63
N GLY A 722 10.89 18.71 39.95
CA GLY A 722 12.19 18.95 40.60
C GLY A 722 13.39 18.98 39.66
N ASN A 723 13.21 18.98 38.34
CA ASN A 723 14.31 19.13 37.36
C ASN A 723 13.85 19.85 36.10
N TYR A 724 14.33 21.08 35.91
CA TYR A 724 13.96 21.95 34.78
C TYR A 724 15.23 22.53 34.17
N ALA A 725 15.30 22.62 32.84
CA ALA A 725 16.44 23.25 32.18
C ALA A 725 16.12 24.69 31.81
N VAL A 726 16.99 25.61 32.23
CA VAL A 726 16.93 27.05 31.95
C VAL A 726 17.97 27.38 30.89
N SER A 727 17.62 28.24 29.95
CA SER A 727 18.38 28.48 28.73
C SER A 727 18.34 29.97 28.38
N GLY A 728 19.46 30.55 27.95
CA GLY A 728 19.54 31.96 27.55
C GLY A 728 20.98 32.46 27.41
N GLY A 729 21.17 33.77 27.46
CA GLY A 729 22.50 34.38 27.35
C GLY A 729 23.41 34.05 28.54
N LEU A 730 24.73 34.12 28.34
CA LEU A 730 25.70 33.72 29.36
C LEU A 730 25.51 34.47 30.68
N LYS A 731 25.30 35.80 30.63
CA LYS A 731 25.11 36.59 31.86
C LYS A 731 23.83 36.22 32.60
N GLY A 732 22.75 35.93 31.87
CA GLY A 732 21.50 35.48 32.47
C GLY A 732 21.65 34.12 33.14
N ILE A 733 22.39 33.19 32.53
CA ILE A 733 22.70 31.89 33.13
C ILE A 733 23.55 32.04 34.40
N GLU A 734 24.56 32.91 34.38
CA GLU A 734 25.37 33.22 35.56
C GLU A 734 24.53 33.84 36.69
N ALA A 735 23.59 34.73 36.36
CA ALA A 735 22.65 35.31 37.32
C ALA A 735 21.72 34.25 37.92
N VAL A 736 21.23 33.31 37.10
CA VAL A 736 20.44 32.15 37.58
C VAL A 736 21.27 31.30 38.54
N GLU A 737 22.51 30.96 38.20
CA GLU A 737 23.41 30.17 39.06
C GLU A 737 23.69 30.86 40.39
N ALA A 738 23.95 32.18 40.37
CA ALA A 738 24.21 32.98 41.55
C ALA A 738 22.99 33.03 42.50
N LYS A 739 21.77 33.10 41.93
CA LYS A 739 20.52 33.19 42.71
C LYS A 739 19.94 31.83 43.10
N ALA A 740 20.29 30.74 42.41
CA ALA A 740 19.64 29.44 42.60
C ALA A 740 19.61 28.99 44.08
N LYS A 741 20.69 29.23 44.83
CA LYS A 741 20.77 28.85 46.26
C LYS A 741 19.81 29.65 47.14
N SER A 742 19.57 30.94 46.87
CA SER A 742 18.62 31.76 47.65
C SER A 742 17.17 31.33 47.42
N PHE A 743 16.88 30.82 46.21
CA PHE A 743 15.60 30.19 45.88
C PHE A 743 15.46 28.75 46.42
N LYS A 744 16.48 28.25 47.13
CA LYS A 744 16.58 26.89 47.70
C LYS A 744 16.71 25.77 46.67
N ALA A 745 17.30 26.06 45.50
CA ALA A 745 17.68 25.00 44.57
C ALA A 745 18.71 24.09 45.22
N ARG A 746 18.59 22.78 44.97
CA ARG A 746 19.53 21.79 45.49
C ARG A 746 20.87 21.85 44.77
N MET A 747 20.82 22.00 43.44
CA MET A 747 22.00 22.11 42.59
C MET A 747 21.65 22.74 41.24
N THR A 748 22.65 23.34 40.61
CA THR A 748 22.64 23.75 39.22
C THR A 748 23.72 22.97 38.45
N VAL A 749 23.40 22.50 37.25
CA VAL A 749 24.33 21.72 36.41
C VAL A 749 24.33 22.28 35.00
N ARG A 750 25.45 22.86 34.54
CA ARG A 750 25.57 23.31 33.15
C ARG A 750 25.50 22.12 32.20
N LEU A 751 24.73 22.26 31.14
CA LEU A 751 24.55 21.23 30.12
C LEU A 751 25.59 21.42 29.02
N ALA A 752 26.19 20.32 28.57
CA ALA A 752 27.16 20.30 27.48
C ALA A 752 26.45 20.38 26.12
N VAL A 753 25.86 21.55 25.83
CA VAL A 753 25.17 21.86 24.58
C VAL A 753 25.74 23.13 23.96
N ALA A 754 25.61 23.26 22.64
CA ALA A 754 26.26 24.36 21.91
C ALA A 754 25.67 25.75 22.21
N GLY A 755 24.42 25.85 22.65
CA GLY A 755 23.79 27.14 22.94
C GLY A 755 22.42 27.02 23.61
N ALA A 756 21.71 28.15 23.67
CA ALA A 756 20.42 28.27 24.34
C ALA A 756 19.24 27.66 23.53
N PHE A 757 19.19 26.34 23.42
CA PHE A 757 18.13 25.63 22.71
C PHE A 757 16.75 25.83 23.35
N HIS A 758 15.70 25.70 22.52
CA HIS A 758 14.29 25.84 22.92
C HIS A 758 13.94 27.23 23.47
N THR A 759 14.58 28.25 22.92
CA THR A 759 14.36 29.66 23.25
C THR A 759 14.43 30.53 21.99
N SER A 760 14.12 31.81 22.12
CA SER A 760 14.26 32.81 21.04
C SER A 760 15.68 32.93 20.47
N PHE A 761 16.72 32.42 21.15
CA PHE A 761 18.08 32.37 20.58
C PHE A 761 18.15 31.48 19.33
N MET A 762 17.22 30.54 19.16
CA MET A 762 17.15 29.66 17.99
C MET A 762 16.31 30.23 16.84
N GLU A 763 15.77 31.45 16.96
CA GLU A 763 14.98 32.10 15.90
C GLU A 763 15.68 32.09 14.52
N PRO A 764 17.01 32.31 14.40
CA PRO A 764 17.70 32.24 13.11
C PRO A 764 17.60 30.86 12.42
N ALA A 765 17.37 29.79 13.18
CA ALA A 765 17.23 28.44 12.63
C ALA A 765 15.83 28.17 12.03
N VAL A 766 14.80 28.92 12.44
CA VAL A 766 13.40 28.65 12.11
C VAL A 766 13.16 28.73 10.61
N SER A 767 13.58 29.81 9.95
CA SER A 767 13.37 29.99 8.50
C SER A 767 13.96 28.88 7.64
N ARG A 768 15.15 28.37 8.02
CA ARG A 768 15.80 27.23 7.34
C ARG A 768 15.00 25.95 7.53
N LEU A 769 14.50 25.72 8.75
CA LEU A 769 13.67 24.57 9.07
C LEU A 769 12.31 24.62 8.38
N GLU A 770 11.64 25.78 8.36
CA GLU A 770 10.37 25.96 7.65
C GLU A 770 10.51 25.64 6.16
N ALA A 771 11.57 26.14 5.51
CA ALA A 771 11.83 25.85 4.11
C ALA A 771 12.04 24.35 3.85
N ALA A 772 12.79 23.67 4.73
CA ALA A 772 13.03 22.25 4.58
C ALA A 772 11.78 21.40 4.88
N LEU A 773 11.03 21.73 5.93
CA LEU A 773 9.77 21.08 6.28
C LEU A 773 8.70 21.29 5.19
N ALA A 774 8.69 22.45 4.54
CA ALA A 774 7.83 22.70 3.38
C ALA A 774 8.19 21.78 2.20
N ALA A 775 9.49 21.57 1.94
CA ALA A 775 10.00 20.72 0.87
C ALA A 775 9.90 19.21 1.17
N THR A 776 9.82 18.82 2.44
CA THR A 776 9.65 17.42 2.84
C THR A 776 8.18 16.98 2.71
N GLU A 777 7.96 15.81 2.13
CA GLU A 777 6.67 15.14 2.17
C GLU A 777 6.43 14.59 3.57
N ILE A 778 5.51 15.23 4.31
CA ILE A 778 5.03 14.74 5.60
C ILE A 778 3.63 14.15 5.39
N ARG A 779 3.42 12.95 5.92
CA ARG A 779 2.18 12.18 5.87
C ARG A 779 1.58 12.11 7.27
N THR A 780 0.29 11.80 7.34
CA THR A 780 -0.38 11.50 8.62
C THR A 780 0.33 10.32 9.31
N PRO A 781 0.79 10.47 10.57
CA PRO A 781 1.38 9.38 11.34
C PRO A 781 0.42 8.20 11.49
N ARG A 782 0.94 6.95 11.52
CA ARG A 782 0.13 5.73 11.74
C ARG A 782 -0.38 5.61 13.18
N ILE A 783 0.36 6.17 14.13
CA ILE A 783 0.04 6.20 15.56
C ILE A 783 0.31 7.61 16.10
N PRO A 784 -0.38 8.04 17.17
CA PRO A 784 -0.17 9.35 17.77
C PRO A 784 1.29 9.61 18.13
N VAL A 785 1.78 10.79 17.77
CA VAL A 785 3.08 11.31 18.21
C VAL A 785 2.84 12.57 19.05
N ILE A 786 3.30 12.56 20.31
CA ILE A 786 3.07 13.67 21.23
C ILE A 786 4.10 14.78 21.00
N SER A 787 3.64 16.00 20.74
CA SER A 787 4.51 17.13 20.47
C SER A 787 5.23 17.66 21.71
N ASN A 788 6.47 18.10 21.54
CA ASN A 788 7.20 18.80 22.60
C ASN A 788 6.64 20.22 22.88
N VAL A 789 5.87 20.81 21.97
CA VAL A 789 5.42 22.22 22.09
C VAL A 789 4.22 22.38 23.02
N ASP A 790 3.21 21.52 22.87
CA ASP A 790 1.93 21.61 23.61
C ASP A 790 1.52 20.31 24.32
N ALA A 791 2.36 19.27 24.24
CA ALA A 791 2.10 17.94 24.79
C ALA A 791 0.79 17.29 24.27
N GLN A 792 0.38 17.60 23.05
CA GLN A 792 -0.78 16.99 22.37
C GLN A 792 -0.34 16.13 21.17
N PRO A 793 -1.19 15.15 20.75
CA PRO A 793 -0.98 14.43 19.51
C PRO A 793 -1.47 15.24 18.30
N HIS A 794 -0.75 15.16 17.18
CA HIS A 794 -1.15 15.78 15.91
C HIS A 794 -1.17 14.76 14.77
N ALA A 795 -2.20 14.85 13.93
CA ALA A 795 -2.44 13.97 12.79
C ALA A 795 -2.31 14.70 11.45
N ASP A 796 -2.56 16.00 11.44
CA ASP A 796 -2.51 16.84 10.25
C ASP A 796 -1.05 17.17 9.88
N PRO A 797 -0.57 16.79 8.68
CA PRO A 797 0.78 17.10 8.22
C PRO A 797 1.13 18.60 8.24
N ASP A 798 0.19 19.48 7.94
CA ASP A 798 0.45 20.93 7.93
C ASP A 798 0.63 21.47 9.34
N THR A 799 -0.13 20.93 10.30
CA THR A 799 0.04 21.24 11.72
C THR A 799 1.37 20.71 12.23
N ILE A 800 1.75 19.48 11.88
CA ILE A 800 3.06 18.90 12.24
C ILE A 800 4.21 19.77 11.71
N LYS A 801 4.16 20.24 10.45
CA LYS A 801 5.19 21.12 9.88
C LYS A 801 5.37 22.40 10.70
N LYS A 802 4.26 23.07 11.05
CA LYS A 802 4.30 24.32 11.84
C LYS A 802 4.85 24.08 13.25
N ILE A 803 4.45 22.98 13.88
CA ILE A 803 4.89 22.61 15.22
C ILE A 803 6.39 22.30 15.23
N LEU A 804 6.88 21.52 14.28
CA LEU A 804 8.31 21.17 14.20
C LEU A 804 9.22 22.38 13.96
N ALA A 805 8.77 23.36 13.16
CA ALA A 805 9.48 24.62 12.98
C ALA A 805 9.51 25.46 14.27
N ARG A 806 8.37 25.55 14.95
CA ARG A 806 8.24 26.26 16.24
C ARG A 806 8.96 25.56 17.41
N GLN A 807 9.20 24.26 17.30
CA GLN A 807 9.78 23.43 18.36
C GLN A 807 11.14 23.95 18.86
N VAL A 808 11.99 24.46 17.97
CA VAL A 808 13.35 24.90 18.34
C VAL A 808 13.38 26.19 19.16
N THR A 809 12.29 26.97 19.16
CA THR A 809 12.14 28.21 19.93
C THR A 809 11.14 28.11 21.08
N SER A 810 10.48 26.97 21.24
CA SER A 810 9.47 26.74 22.27
C SER A 810 9.97 25.78 23.36
N PRO A 811 9.59 25.99 24.63
CA PRO A 811 9.96 25.08 25.71
C PRO A 811 9.42 23.66 25.51
N VAL A 812 10.24 22.66 25.78
CA VAL A 812 9.91 21.24 25.70
C VAL A 812 9.04 20.82 26.90
N GLN A 813 7.82 20.38 26.62
CA GLN A 813 6.78 19.97 27.59
C GLN A 813 6.86 18.48 27.97
N TRP A 814 8.05 17.98 28.29
CA TRP A 814 8.26 16.54 28.55
C TRP A 814 7.55 16.04 29.82
N GLU A 815 7.60 16.81 30.90
CA GLU A 815 6.90 16.50 32.16
C GLU A 815 5.40 16.34 31.94
N THR A 816 4.79 17.26 31.19
CA THR A 816 3.38 17.22 30.83
C THR A 816 3.07 15.99 29.97
N THR A 817 3.92 15.70 28.98
CA THR A 817 3.81 14.50 28.13
C THR A 817 3.75 13.22 28.98
N VAL A 818 4.73 13.04 29.88
CA VAL A 818 4.82 11.85 30.73
C VAL A 818 3.61 11.75 31.68
N LYS A 819 3.24 12.86 32.34
CA LYS A 819 2.06 12.87 33.23
C LYS A 819 0.77 12.53 32.47
N THR A 820 0.58 13.07 31.27
CA THR A 820 -0.60 12.79 30.45
C THR A 820 -0.65 11.31 30.07
N LEU A 821 0.46 10.72 29.62
CA LEU A 821 0.50 9.29 29.28
C LEU A 821 0.14 8.40 30.48
N LEU A 822 0.74 8.67 31.64
CA LEU A 822 0.46 7.93 32.88
C LEU A 822 -1.01 8.07 33.31
N SER A 823 -1.54 9.30 33.28
CA SER A 823 -2.94 9.56 33.67
C SER A 823 -3.96 8.89 32.74
N LYS A 824 -3.59 8.68 31.47
CA LYS A 824 -4.42 7.97 30.48
C LYS A 824 -4.23 6.44 30.50
N GLY A 825 -3.42 5.89 31.40
CA GLY A 825 -3.34 4.44 31.63
C GLY A 825 -2.18 3.70 30.95
N LEU A 826 -1.10 4.40 30.58
CA LEU A 826 0.12 3.77 30.04
C LEU A 826 0.63 2.65 30.97
N LYS A 827 0.86 1.46 30.41
CA LYS A 827 1.27 0.27 31.18
C LYS A 827 2.72 -0.12 30.98
N SER A 828 3.21 -0.06 29.73
CA SER A 828 4.59 -0.40 29.38
C SER A 828 5.19 0.69 28.50
N SER A 829 6.50 0.88 28.61
CA SER A 829 7.21 1.80 27.74
C SER A 829 8.64 1.35 27.47
N TYR A 830 9.17 1.76 26.32
CA TYR A 830 10.48 1.37 25.84
C TYR A 830 11.26 2.61 25.40
N GLU A 831 12.45 2.82 25.95
CA GLU A 831 13.40 3.82 25.47
C GLU A 831 14.28 3.19 24.39
N LEU A 832 14.20 3.71 23.16
CA LEU A 832 14.89 3.18 21.98
C LEU A 832 15.98 4.17 21.52
N GLY A 833 17.23 3.83 21.77
CA GLY A 833 18.37 4.66 21.40
C GLY A 833 19.50 4.63 22.42
N PRO A 834 20.49 5.55 22.28
CA PRO A 834 21.64 5.54 23.14
C PRO A 834 21.28 5.98 24.57
N GLY A 835 21.91 5.36 25.57
CA GLY A 835 21.74 5.72 26.97
C GLY A 835 20.37 5.35 27.55
N LYS A 836 20.06 5.91 28.72
CA LYS A 836 18.85 5.63 29.51
C LYS A 836 18.27 6.90 30.15
N VAL A 837 18.39 8.01 29.42
CA VAL A 837 18.12 9.36 29.94
C VAL A 837 16.62 9.49 30.20
N ILE A 838 15.78 9.07 29.25
CA ILE A 838 14.33 9.16 29.38
C ILE A 838 13.85 8.23 30.49
N ALA A 839 14.35 7.00 30.57
CA ALA A 839 13.99 6.06 31.63
C ALA A 839 14.30 6.63 33.03
N GLY A 840 15.42 7.36 33.16
CA GLY A 840 15.77 8.08 34.38
C GLY A 840 14.80 9.21 34.73
N ILE A 841 14.34 9.96 33.73
CA ILE A 841 13.36 11.05 33.89
C ILE A 841 11.97 10.49 34.25
N PHE A 842 11.53 9.43 33.55
CA PHE A 842 10.23 8.79 33.77
C PHE A 842 10.07 8.31 35.23
N LYS A 843 11.11 7.67 35.77
CA LYS A 843 11.14 7.20 37.18
C LYS A 843 11.08 8.33 38.21
N ARG A 844 11.41 9.57 37.84
CA ARG A 844 11.27 10.74 38.71
C ARG A 844 9.87 11.33 38.68
N VAL A 845 9.11 11.12 37.60
CA VAL A 845 7.69 11.47 37.52
C VAL A 845 6.85 10.45 38.28
N ASP A 846 7.11 9.15 38.05
CA ASP A 846 6.45 8.04 38.73
C ASP A 846 7.43 6.89 38.95
N LYS A 847 7.66 6.54 40.23
CA LYS A 847 8.59 5.46 40.61
C LYS A 847 8.10 4.07 40.20
N SER A 848 6.80 3.91 39.96
CA SER A 848 6.19 2.65 39.53
C SER A 848 6.24 2.44 38.01
N ALA A 849 6.58 3.48 37.25
CA ALA A 849 6.63 3.40 35.80
C ALA A 849 7.70 2.42 35.31
N THR A 850 7.32 1.56 34.37
CA THR A 850 8.21 0.59 33.74
C THR A 850 8.70 1.13 32.39
N VAL A 851 10.01 1.34 32.30
CA VAL A 851 10.70 1.72 31.06
C VAL A 851 11.80 0.70 30.80
N GLU A 852 11.64 -0.11 29.76
CA GLU A 852 12.69 -0.99 29.26
C GLU A 852 13.59 -0.20 28.30
N ASN A 853 14.91 -0.38 28.38
CA ASN A 853 15.84 0.28 27.48
C ASN A 853 16.34 -0.71 26.43
N ILE A 854 16.22 -0.32 25.16
CA ILE A 854 16.82 -1.03 24.04
C ILE A 854 17.95 -0.15 23.51
N SER A 855 19.17 -0.50 23.90
CA SER A 855 20.39 0.12 23.41
C SER A 855 20.72 -0.34 21.98
N ALA A 856 21.42 0.51 21.24
CA ALA A 856 22.01 0.21 19.94
C ALA A 856 23.45 0.72 19.87
#